data_AF-A0AAU8MYZ2-F1
#
_entry.id   AF-A0AAU8MYZ2-F1
#
_cell.length_a   1.000
_cell.length_b   1.000
_cell.length_c   1.000
_cell.angle_alpha   90.00
_cell.angle_beta   90.00
_cell.angle_gamma   90.00
#
_symmetry.space_group_name_H-M   'P 1'
#
loop_
_entity.id
_entity.type
_entity.pdbx_description
1 polymer ?
#
loop_
_entity_poly.entity_id
_entity_poly.type
_entity_poly.pdbx_seq_one_letter_code
_entity_poly.pdbx_strand_id
1 'polypeptide(L)'
;MASAPPAAAQYATGGSGQYRGQILWFDWGTAPNNIPQAGTSVVNTFNVAGQTLTVTCSLSNIASAGADPDLRIYRPGGFGLDGLDDLYNIGGTGPANTMDIGLMNRNGGANVSFTYSCSATFGGVPYAIDGLVFADAETTSPSEYTEVVLPAGATMRVIERLRGGTCTDGYNVVVTGTTYRFSPLGECRGAGDIAPMGVFFIDNASSANIVLQGGVAASGLQAVAVGVMLNVADFGDAPNSYGMAGHVPQYSWSGGTLPAGTTNIFGAGFNLATQTQPIAALLGTRADVESSALFSANALGDDNDSGNGTDDEDGVNIAAAAPLYRGLSGNTYNLTAACVGTAPVAGWIDFDRNGTFDSDERSGTALCAGGSATLFWSVPTDIAAGASFLRVRTAANALEIANPTGVAGTGEVEDHTLTILDPQIRIAKLTQAGAGGPFSFATTNTLSQPGALTTVAADTAVTGAPVSIDDIASAVTATESALPADWQLTAIACTQAGGAAVAGATYDLVNRRATIPSSALSTASDITCSFTNGKRPILRLAKALPLGRFVAADQFALSIAGPGGPATATTTGSGTAAPEVATLNPGTIGGAYTLSETAAAGANLGNYTVGYACTNALAGGQTPSGSGSSFAITAATGDDLTCTLTNTRNPISDLSVTKTNTPAAGPNDQAGDAVSRNASTTYSIVVTNNGPDAVTGAILRDPAASRVGLSCTTPPVCTGAGCPAAPLTLAGLEAGAPLGTIANGASVTVTLSCLVN
;
A
#
# COMPACT_ATOMS: atom_id res chain seq x y z
N MET A 1 12.83 54.97 -41.31
CA MET A 1 11.46 54.52 -41.66
C MET A 1 11.40 53.07 -41.26
N ALA A 2 10.60 52.73 -40.23
CA ALA A 2 10.39 51.32 -39.87
C ALA A 2 9.66 50.64 -41.03
N SER A 3 10.13 49.47 -41.46
CA SER A 3 9.44 48.65 -42.47
C SER A 3 8.06 48.27 -41.94
N ALA A 4 7.03 48.37 -42.77
CA ALA A 4 5.71 47.86 -42.44
C ALA A 4 5.80 46.38 -41.99
N PRO A 5 5.06 45.97 -40.96
CA PRO A 5 5.03 44.57 -40.54
C PRO A 5 4.55 43.69 -41.71
N PRO A 6 5.11 42.48 -41.87
CA PRO A 6 4.63 41.53 -42.88
C PRO A 6 3.20 41.10 -42.57
N ALA A 7 2.43 40.76 -43.61
CA ALA A 7 1.11 40.17 -43.49
C ALA A 7 1.15 38.94 -42.56
N ALA A 8 0.15 38.81 -41.69
CA ALA A 8 0.04 37.77 -40.67
C ALA A 8 -1.44 37.38 -40.47
N ALA A 9 -1.76 36.47 -39.58
CA ALA A 9 -3.13 36.18 -39.16
C ALA A 9 -3.16 36.12 -37.65
N GLN A 10 -4.29 36.54 -37.09
CA GLN A 10 -4.40 36.85 -35.69
C GLN A 10 -5.81 36.52 -35.18
N TYR A 11 -5.85 35.95 -33.98
CA TYR A 11 -7.07 35.91 -33.18
C TYR A 11 -7.37 37.30 -32.65
N ALA A 12 -8.65 37.64 -32.52
CA ALA A 12 -9.03 38.87 -31.84
C ALA A 12 -8.79 38.73 -30.33
N THR A 13 -8.17 39.72 -29.71
CA THR A 13 -7.93 39.73 -28.25
C THR A 13 -9.02 40.49 -27.49
N GLY A 14 -9.93 41.16 -28.20
CA GLY A 14 -11.04 41.93 -27.65
C GLY A 14 -12.26 41.93 -28.57
N GLY A 15 -13.32 42.58 -28.10
CA GLY A 15 -14.63 42.57 -28.76
C GLY A 15 -15.63 41.63 -28.08
N SER A 16 -16.84 41.55 -28.61
CA SER A 16 -17.96 40.78 -28.06
C SER A 16 -18.25 39.46 -28.79
N GLY A 17 -17.52 39.16 -29.86
CA GLY A 17 -17.75 37.98 -30.70
C GLY A 17 -17.51 36.65 -29.97
N GLN A 18 -18.36 35.67 -30.20
CA GLN A 18 -18.34 34.38 -29.52
C GLN A 18 -17.08 33.56 -29.86
N TYR A 19 -16.58 33.66 -31.09
CA TYR A 19 -15.55 32.76 -31.64
C TYR A 19 -14.16 33.40 -31.70
N ARG A 20 -13.85 34.36 -30.81
CA ARG A 20 -12.55 35.09 -30.80
C ARG A 20 -11.33 34.17 -30.71
N GLY A 21 -11.45 33.05 -30.00
CA GLY A 21 -10.39 32.04 -29.87
C GLY A 21 -10.34 30.98 -30.98
N GLN A 22 -11.32 30.96 -31.90
CA GLN A 22 -11.45 29.94 -32.94
C GLN A 22 -11.36 30.50 -34.36
N ILE A 23 -11.74 31.78 -34.57
CA ILE A 23 -11.61 32.45 -35.86
C ILE A 23 -10.24 33.13 -35.96
N LEU A 24 -9.42 32.61 -36.86
CA LEU A 24 -8.16 33.23 -37.24
C LEU A 24 -8.40 34.20 -38.41
N TRP A 25 -8.32 35.50 -38.15
CA TRP A 25 -8.51 36.56 -39.15
C TRP A 25 -7.19 36.87 -39.87
N PHE A 26 -7.22 36.98 -41.20
CA PHE A 26 -6.02 37.26 -41.99
C PHE A 26 -5.79 38.76 -42.14
N ASP A 27 -4.64 39.21 -41.64
CA ASP A 27 -4.07 40.53 -41.84
C ASP A 27 -3.25 40.54 -43.13
N TRP A 28 -3.63 41.41 -44.06
CA TRP A 28 -3.05 41.44 -45.39
C TRP A 28 -1.88 42.44 -45.52
N GLY A 29 -1.39 42.99 -44.41
CA GLY A 29 -0.39 44.04 -44.32
C GLY A 29 -0.98 45.34 -43.77
N THR A 30 -0.32 46.48 -43.99
CA THR A 30 -0.79 47.75 -43.38
C THR A 30 -1.84 48.49 -44.21
N ALA A 31 -2.98 48.83 -43.62
CA ALA A 31 -3.96 49.72 -44.26
C ALA A 31 -3.40 51.15 -44.47
N PRO A 32 -3.65 51.83 -45.61
CA PRO A 32 -4.49 51.44 -46.74
C PRO A 32 -3.70 50.96 -47.97
N ASN A 33 -2.64 50.16 -47.78
CA ASN A 33 -1.82 49.69 -48.90
C ASN A 33 -2.62 48.80 -49.88
N ASN A 34 -2.19 48.76 -51.14
CA ASN A 34 -2.84 47.94 -52.17
C ASN A 34 -2.41 46.47 -52.07
N ILE A 35 -3.32 45.55 -52.38
CA ILE A 35 -3.00 44.14 -52.60
C ILE A 35 -2.41 43.96 -54.01
N PRO A 36 -1.34 43.16 -54.20
CA PRO A 36 -0.82 42.88 -55.53
C PRO A 36 -1.87 42.21 -56.42
N GLN A 37 -2.02 42.68 -57.67
CA GLN A 37 -3.03 42.14 -58.60
C GLN A 37 -2.87 40.63 -58.85
N ALA A 38 -1.63 40.13 -58.88
CA ALA A 38 -1.35 38.71 -59.05
C ALA A 38 -1.82 37.84 -57.88
N GLY A 39 -2.26 38.45 -56.77
CA GLY A 39 -2.56 37.78 -55.52
C GLY A 39 -1.42 37.84 -54.51
N THR A 40 -1.68 37.32 -53.33
CA THR A 40 -0.70 37.20 -52.24
C THR A 40 -1.04 36.00 -51.36
N SER A 41 -0.05 35.46 -50.66
CA SER A 41 -0.24 34.38 -49.70
C SER A 41 0.31 34.79 -48.34
N VAL A 42 -0.43 34.46 -47.29
CA VAL A 42 -0.03 34.66 -45.90
C VAL A 42 0.13 33.28 -45.27
N VAL A 43 1.32 33.03 -44.73
CA VAL A 43 1.63 31.81 -43.98
C VAL A 43 1.79 32.20 -42.53
N ASN A 44 0.96 31.62 -41.67
CA ASN A 44 1.02 31.82 -40.24
C ASN A 44 1.43 30.55 -39.55
N THR A 45 2.33 30.71 -38.60
CA THR A 45 2.86 29.59 -37.84
C THR A 45 2.64 29.89 -36.37
N PHE A 46 1.84 29.05 -35.73
CA PHE A 46 1.55 29.09 -34.32
C PHE A 46 2.27 27.92 -33.65
N ASN A 47 2.87 28.17 -32.49
CA ASN A 47 3.28 27.10 -31.61
C ASN A 47 2.09 26.75 -30.73
N VAL A 48 1.57 25.54 -30.86
CA VAL A 48 0.50 25.01 -30.03
C VAL A 48 1.09 23.81 -29.29
N ALA A 49 1.28 23.97 -27.97
CA ALA A 49 1.87 22.95 -27.09
C ALA A 49 3.22 22.36 -27.56
N GLY A 50 4.07 23.13 -28.24
CA GLY A 50 5.36 22.65 -28.77
C GLY A 50 5.28 22.08 -30.19
N GLN A 51 4.08 21.94 -30.75
CA GLN A 51 3.84 21.57 -32.14
C GLN A 51 3.58 22.80 -33.00
N THR A 52 3.86 22.67 -34.28
CA THR A 52 3.73 23.77 -35.24
C THR A 52 2.41 23.66 -36.00
N LEU A 53 1.46 24.57 -35.77
CA LEU A 53 0.29 24.78 -36.62
C LEU A 53 0.65 25.79 -37.69
N THR A 54 0.72 25.36 -38.95
CA THR A 54 0.96 26.24 -40.10
C THR A 54 -0.31 26.38 -40.91
N VAL A 55 -0.83 27.60 -41.01
CA VAL A 55 -2.01 27.95 -41.80
C VAL A 55 -1.58 28.83 -42.96
N THR A 56 -1.83 28.39 -44.17
CA THR A 56 -1.51 29.12 -45.41
C THR A 56 -2.80 29.49 -46.11
N CYS A 57 -3.04 30.79 -46.26
CA CYS A 57 -4.16 31.31 -47.05
C CYS A 57 -3.68 32.24 -48.14
N SER A 58 -4.41 32.26 -49.26
CA SER A 58 -4.02 32.99 -50.46
C SER A 58 -5.21 33.70 -51.08
N LEU A 59 -4.92 34.88 -51.63
CA LEU A 59 -5.78 35.59 -52.57
C LEU A 59 -5.24 35.36 -53.97
N SER A 60 -6.11 35.03 -54.90
CA SER A 60 -5.77 34.83 -56.31
C SER A 60 -6.93 35.26 -57.20
N ASN A 61 -6.72 35.27 -58.52
CA ASN A 61 -7.75 35.63 -59.51
C ASN A 61 -8.43 36.98 -59.23
N ILE A 62 -7.66 37.96 -58.74
CA ILE A 62 -8.16 39.31 -58.50
C ILE A 62 -8.45 39.95 -59.85
N ALA A 63 -9.67 40.48 -60.02
CA ALA A 63 -10.09 41.09 -61.28
C ALA A 63 -11.20 42.14 -61.09
N SER A 64 -11.08 43.24 -61.85
CA SER A 64 -12.11 44.25 -62.07
C SER A 64 -12.10 44.73 -63.51
N ALA A 65 -13.09 45.55 -63.89
CA ALA A 65 -13.06 46.29 -65.16
C ALA A 65 -12.19 47.57 -65.08
N GLY A 66 -11.71 47.94 -63.89
CA GLY A 66 -10.89 49.12 -63.63
C GLY A 66 -9.40 48.92 -63.87
N ALA A 67 -8.58 49.89 -63.46
CA ALA A 67 -7.12 49.80 -63.52
C ALA A 67 -6.53 49.21 -62.24
N ASP A 68 -5.75 48.14 -62.38
CA ASP A 68 -5.02 47.45 -61.33
C ASP A 68 -4.14 48.38 -60.46
N PRO A 69 -3.80 48.00 -59.22
CA PRO A 69 -4.40 46.91 -58.43
C PRO A 69 -5.85 47.20 -58.00
N ASP A 70 -6.69 46.16 -57.97
CA ASP A 70 -8.13 46.29 -57.71
C ASP A 70 -8.53 46.31 -56.23
N LEU A 71 -7.71 45.72 -55.36
CA LEU A 71 -7.97 45.62 -53.92
C LEU A 71 -6.99 46.46 -53.10
N ARG A 72 -7.47 46.99 -51.97
CA ARG A 72 -6.67 47.61 -50.92
C ARG A 72 -7.08 47.10 -49.55
N ILE A 73 -6.16 47.25 -48.61
CA ILE A 73 -6.35 46.84 -47.21
C ILE A 73 -7.21 47.89 -46.50
N TYR A 74 -8.16 47.42 -45.71
CA TYR A 74 -9.05 48.22 -44.88
C TYR A 74 -8.98 47.75 -43.42
N ARG A 75 -9.11 48.70 -42.50
CA ARG A 75 -9.18 48.43 -41.07
C ARG A 75 -10.62 48.62 -40.60
N PRO A 76 -11.31 47.56 -40.14
CA PRO A 76 -12.62 47.70 -39.48
C PRO A 76 -12.56 48.70 -38.32
N GLY A 77 -13.57 49.55 -38.19
CA GLY A 77 -13.58 50.71 -37.29
C GLY A 77 -13.08 52.01 -37.95
N GLY A 78 -12.64 51.92 -39.22
CA GLY A 78 -12.09 53.06 -39.98
C GLY A 78 -13.14 54.00 -40.57
N PHE A 79 -14.38 53.54 -40.71
CA PHE A 79 -15.53 54.28 -41.22
C PHE A 79 -16.68 54.22 -40.19
N GLY A 80 -17.57 55.21 -40.18
CA GLY A 80 -18.63 55.24 -39.16
C GLY A 80 -19.69 54.16 -39.36
N LEU A 81 -20.16 53.57 -38.25
CA LEU A 81 -21.25 52.56 -38.17
C LEU A 81 -20.85 51.14 -38.60
N ASP A 82 -19.57 50.85 -38.88
CA ASP A 82 -19.12 49.47 -39.01
C ASP A 82 -19.09 48.80 -37.63
N GLY A 83 -19.20 47.47 -37.60
CA GLY A 83 -19.40 46.72 -36.35
C GLY A 83 -18.49 45.50 -36.20
N LEU A 84 -17.63 45.22 -37.17
CA LEU A 84 -16.77 44.04 -37.09
C LEU A 84 -15.74 44.19 -35.98
N ASP A 85 -15.23 45.40 -35.74
CA ASP A 85 -14.34 45.71 -34.62
C ASP A 85 -15.06 45.65 -33.26
N ASP A 86 -16.37 45.85 -33.18
CA ASP A 86 -17.12 45.59 -31.94
C ASP A 86 -17.24 44.09 -31.60
N LEU A 87 -17.22 43.22 -32.62
CA LEU A 87 -17.18 41.77 -32.43
C LEU A 87 -15.73 41.25 -32.25
N TYR A 88 -14.81 41.73 -33.07
CA TYR A 88 -13.45 41.22 -33.22
C TYR A 88 -12.45 42.38 -33.36
N ASN A 89 -11.71 42.69 -32.30
CA ASN A 89 -10.65 43.71 -32.34
C ASN A 89 -9.37 43.31 -31.59
N ILE A 90 -8.33 44.08 -31.87
CA ILE A 90 -7.12 44.18 -31.04
C ILE A 90 -6.90 45.66 -30.74
N GLY A 91 -6.87 46.01 -29.45
CA GLY A 91 -6.63 47.38 -28.97
C GLY A 91 -7.89 48.22 -28.70
N GLY A 92 -9.07 47.75 -29.13
CA GLY A 92 -10.37 48.43 -28.94
C GLY A 92 -11.12 48.66 -30.25
N THR A 93 -12.22 49.41 -30.19
CA THR A 93 -13.08 49.72 -31.34
C THR A 93 -12.69 51.03 -32.03
N GLY A 94 -13.24 51.26 -33.22
CA GLY A 94 -12.99 52.41 -34.08
C GLY A 94 -11.50 52.57 -34.40
N PRO A 95 -10.93 53.78 -34.26
CA PRO A 95 -9.52 54.03 -34.55
C PRO A 95 -8.53 53.35 -33.60
N ALA A 96 -8.99 52.77 -32.48
CA ALA A 96 -8.15 52.01 -31.56
C ALA A 96 -7.92 50.56 -32.02
N ASN A 97 -8.75 50.06 -32.94
CA ASN A 97 -8.51 48.76 -33.56
C ASN A 97 -7.19 48.80 -34.32
N THR A 98 -6.49 47.66 -34.34
CA THR A 98 -5.22 47.48 -35.05
C THR A 98 -5.25 46.34 -36.05
N MET A 99 -6.37 45.62 -36.17
CA MET A 99 -6.53 44.50 -37.08
C MET A 99 -6.73 44.96 -38.53
N ASP A 100 -5.71 44.84 -39.39
CA ASP A 100 -5.78 45.19 -40.83
C ASP A 100 -6.33 44.03 -41.69
N ILE A 101 -7.55 43.60 -41.36
CA ILE A 101 -8.14 42.35 -41.85
C ILE A 101 -9.16 42.52 -43.00
N GLY A 102 -9.50 43.76 -43.35
CA GLY A 102 -10.46 44.07 -44.40
C GLY A 102 -9.83 44.13 -45.79
N LEU A 103 -10.56 43.61 -46.78
CA LEU A 103 -10.27 43.70 -48.21
C LEU A 103 -11.33 44.56 -48.87
N MET A 104 -10.93 45.68 -49.44
CA MET A 104 -11.82 46.69 -50.00
C MET A 104 -11.49 46.95 -51.47
N ASN A 105 -12.50 47.20 -52.31
CA ASN A 105 -12.25 47.69 -53.67
C ASN A 105 -11.49 49.03 -53.64
N ARG A 106 -10.45 49.17 -54.47
CA ARG A 106 -9.61 50.39 -54.47
C ARG A 106 -10.35 51.59 -55.07
N ASN A 107 -11.09 51.35 -56.15
CA ASN A 107 -11.80 52.37 -56.90
C ASN A 107 -13.29 52.30 -56.59
N GLY A 108 -13.90 53.44 -56.22
CA GLY A 108 -15.32 53.48 -55.87
C GLY A 108 -16.24 53.12 -57.04
N GLY A 109 -17.33 52.39 -56.76
CA GLY A 109 -18.26 51.88 -57.78
C GLY A 109 -17.72 50.74 -58.64
N ALA A 110 -16.50 50.26 -58.40
CA ALA A 110 -15.92 49.13 -59.13
C ALA A 110 -16.38 47.79 -58.53
N ASN A 111 -16.59 46.81 -59.42
CA ASN A 111 -16.85 45.43 -59.04
C ASN A 111 -15.53 44.67 -59.04
N VAL A 112 -15.16 44.07 -57.92
CA VAL A 112 -13.89 43.36 -57.77
C VAL A 112 -14.18 41.92 -57.35
N SER A 113 -13.72 40.96 -58.14
CA SER A 113 -13.79 39.53 -57.80
C SER A 113 -12.41 39.00 -57.39
N PHE A 114 -12.36 38.06 -56.46
CA PHE A 114 -11.15 37.33 -56.08
C PHE A 114 -11.47 35.96 -55.48
N THR A 115 -10.51 35.04 -55.57
CA THR A 115 -10.57 33.72 -54.92
C THR A 115 -9.77 33.74 -53.63
N TYR A 116 -10.39 33.30 -52.54
CA TYR A 116 -9.77 33.08 -51.23
C TYR A 116 -9.64 31.58 -50.98
N SER A 117 -8.43 31.09 -50.72
CA SER A 117 -8.16 29.66 -50.50
C SER A 117 -7.22 29.43 -49.32
N CYS A 118 -7.49 28.43 -48.49
CA CYS A 118 -6.75 28.12 -47.27
C CYS A 118 -6.37 26.64 -47.17
N SER A 119 -5.27 26.37 -46.47
CA SER A 119 -4.81 25.03 -46.09
C SER A 119 -4.08 25.11 -44.76
N ALA A 120 -4.05 24.02 -44.00
CA ALA A 120 -3.32 23.98 -42.75
C ALA A 120 -2.56 22.66 -42.57
N THR A 121 -1.52 22.70 -41.73
CA THR A 121 -0.81 21.52 -41.23
C THR A 121 -0.57 21.69 -39.73
N PHE A 122 -0.70 20.62 -38.95
CA PHE A 122 -0.40 20.62 -37.52
C PHE A 122 0.63 19.54 -37.21
N GLY A 123 1.76 19.93 -36.61
CA GLY A 123 2.91 19.04 -36.43
C GLY A 123 3.49 18.50 -37.75
N GLY A 124 3.25 19.19 -38.88
CA GLY A 124 3.64 18.76 -40.22
C GLY A 124 2.67 17.80 -40.92
N VAL A 125 1.58 17.38 -40.27
CA VAL A 125 0.51 16.55 -40.83
C VAL A 125 -0.60 17.46 -41.39
N PRO A 126 -1.25 17.15 -42.53
CA PRO A 126 -2.39 17.92 -43.02
C PRO A 126 -3.48 18.10 -41.95
N TYR A 127 -3.87 19.35 -41.72
CA TYR A 127 -4.94 19.74 -40.80
C TYR A 127 -6.14 20.17 -41.64
N ALA A 128 -7.28 19.49 -41.46
CA ALA A 128 -8.52 19.86 -42.10
C ALA A 128 -9.07 21.10 -41.39
N ILE A 129 -9.07 22.23 -42.09
CA ILE A 129 -9.73 23.45 -41.58
C ILE A 129 -11.25 23.21 -41.51
N ASP A 130 -11.89 23.66 -40.43
CA ASP A 130 -13.32 23.44 -40.22
C ASP A 130 -14.15 24.11 -41.32
N GLY A 131 -13.69 25.28 -41.77
CA GLY A 131 -14.26 26.01 -42.90
C GLY A 131 -13.76 27.45 -42.97
N LEU A 132 -14.18 28.16 -44.02
CA LEU A 132 -13.83 29.56 -44.19
C LEU A 132 -14.79 30.46 -43.43
N VAL A 133 -14.29 31.60 -42.96
CA VAL A 133 -15.10 32.66 -42.36
C VAL A 133 -15.00 33.89 -43.25
N PHE A 134 -16.11 34.62 -43.39
CA PHE A 134 -16.04 36.01 -43.81
C PHE A 134 -17.08 36.85 -43.08
N ALA A 135 -16.84 38.15 -43.02
CA ALA A 135 -17.74 39.13 -42.44
C ALA A 135 -17.67 40.44 -43.23
N ASP A 136 -18.71 41.25 -43.14
CA ASP A 136 -18.61 42.63 -43.63
C ASP A 136 -17.57 43.38 -42.80
N ALA A 137 -16.56 43.94 -43.46
CA ALA A 137 -15.53 44.72 -42.78
C ALA A 137 -15.93 46.19 -42.62
N GLU A 138 -16.79 46.70 -43.50
CA GLU A 138 -17.31 48.08 -43.51
C GLU A 138 -18.85 48.06 -43.47
N THR A 139 -19.47 49.18 -43.08
CA THR A 139 -20.90 49.40 -43.29
C THR A 139 -21.26 49.30 -44.77
N THR A 140 -22.03 48.28 -45.14
CA THR A 140 -22.56 48.15 -46.50
C THR A 140 -23.78 49.08 -46.68
N SER A 141 -23.85 49.85 -47.76
CA SER A 141 -25.07 50.59 -48.11
C SER A 141 -26.09 49.69 -48.82
N PRO A 142 -27.39 50.06 -48.90
CA PRO A 142 -28.37 49.28 -49.65
C PRO A 142 -28.10 49.23 -51.18
N SER A 143 -27.15 50.04 -51.66
CA SER A 143 -26.70 50.03 -53.05
C SER A 143 -25.44 49.19 -53.28
N GLU A 144 -24.77 48.77 -52.21
CA GLU A 144 -23.59 47.91 -52.20
C GLU A 144 -23.97 46.49 -51.78
N TYR A 145 -23.15 45.52 -52.15
CA TYR A 145 -23.30 44.15 -51.67
C TYR A 145 -22.01 43.36 -51.80
N THR A 146 -21.93 42.31 -50.99
CA THR A 146 -20.94 41.24 -51.16
C THR A 146 -21.64 40.06 -51.82
N GLU A 147 -20.99 39.42 -52.77
CA GLU A 147 -21.44 38.16 -53.36
C GLU A 147 -20.40 37.08 -53.08
N VAL A 148 -20.85 35.91 -52.61
CA VAL A 148 -19.99 34.76 -52.40
C VAL A 148 -20.53 33.59 -53.19
N VAL A 149 -19.69 32.99 -54.03
CA VAL A 149 -20.01 31.78 -54.78
C VAL A 149 -19.34 30.60 -54.09
N LEU A 150 -20.15 29.67 -53.61
CA LEU A 150 -19.68 28.49 -52.89
C LEU A 150 -19.27 27.35 -53.84
N PRO A 151 -18.24 26.57 -53.48
CA PRO A 151 -17.95 25.31 -54.15
C PRO A 151 -19.07 24.28 -53.90
N ALA A 152 -19.13 23.25 -54.74
CA ALA A 152 -20.12 22.18 -54.58
C ALA A 152 -19.95 21.46 -53.24
N GLY A 153 -21.04 21.27 -52.50
CA GLY A 153 -21.05 20.58 -51.21
C GLY A 153 -20.77 21.46 -49.99
N ALA A 154 -20.42 22.73 -50.18
CA ALA A 154 -20.28 23.70 -49.08
C ALA A 154 -21.62 24.31 -48.67
N THR A 155 -21.74 24.70 -47.40
CA THR A 155 -22.95 25.31 -46.85
C THR A 155 -22.66 26.65 -46.19
N MET A 156 -23.40 27.69 -46.57
CA MET A 156 -23.33 28.99 -45.89
C MET A 156 -24.13 28.96 -44.59
N ARG A 157 -23.51 29.41 -43.50
CA ARG A 157 -24.11 29.53 -42.18
C ARG A 157 -23.88 30.91 -41.59
N VAL A 158 -24.88 31.43 -40.88
CA VAL A 158 -24.73 32.65 -40.09
C VAL A 158 -24.35 32.25 -38.67
N ILE A 159 -23.12 32.53 -38.27
CA ILE A 159 -22.62 32.18 -36.93
C ILE A 159 -22.82 33.34 -35.96
N GLU A 160 -22.74 34.58 -36.43
CA GLU A 160 -23.02 35.77 -35.63
C GLU A 160 -23.65 36.88 -36.47
N ARG A 161 -24.26 37.84 -35.79
CA ARG A 161 -24.82 39.06 -36.39
C ARG A 161 -24.76 40.19 -35.37
N LEU A 162 -24.54 41.41 -35.82
CA LEU A 162 -24.52 42.60 -34.97
C LEU A 162 -25.28 43.75 -35.62
N ARG A 163 -26.04 44.49 -34.80
CA ARG A 163 -26.57 45.81 -35.10
C ARG A 163 -26.73 46.57 -33.79
N GLY A 164 -26.65 47.90 -33.80
CA GLY A 164 -26.82 48.70 -32.59
C GLY A 164 -28.22 48.56 -31.97
N GLY A 165 -28.32 48.84 -30.66
CA GLY A 165 -29.52 48.53 -29.88
C GLY A 165 -30.80 49.27 -30.33
N THR A 166 -30.66 50.43 -30.97
CA THR A 166 -31.82 51.20 -31.49
C THR A 166 -32.04 51.01 -32.99
N CYS A 167 -31.18 50.22 -33.65
CA CYS A 167 -31.25 49.91 -35.08
C CYS A 167 -32.33 48.85 -35.36
N THR A 168 -33.29 49.16 -36.24
CA THR A 168 -34.35 48.24 -36.66
C THR A 168 -34.18 47.72 -38.08
N ASP A 169 -33.23 48.26 -38.84
CA ASP A 169 -32.93 47.81 -40.20
C ASP A 169 -32.51 46.34 -40.20
N GLY A 170 -32.91 45.62 -41.26
CA GLY A 170 -32.61 44.21 -41.46
C GLY A 170 -31.39 44.00 -42.34
N TYR A 171 -31.01 42.73 -42.49
CA TYR A 171 -29.91 42.32 -43.35
C TYR A 171 -30.33 41.11 -44.16
N ASN A 172 -30.40 41.26 -45.47
CA ASN A 172 -30.88 40.23 -46.37
C ASN A 172 -29.73 39.47 -46.99
N VAL A 173 -29.87 38.14 -47.01
CA VAL A 173 -29.08 37.26 -47.87
C VAL A 173 -29.99 36.66 -48.93
N VAL A 174 -29.68 36.92 -50.20
CA VAL A 174 -30.38 36.37 -51.35
C VAL A 174 -29.58 35.22 -51.94
N VAL A 175 -30.17 34.03 -51.96
CA VAL A 175 -29.51 32.80 -52.40
C VAL A 175 -30.09 32.36 -53.74
N THR A 176 -29.23 32.26 -54.76
CA THR A 176 -29.56 31.78 -56.11
C THR A 176 -28.52 30.76 -56.57
N GLY A 177 -28.90 29.48 -56.64
CA GLY A 177 -27.94 28.41 -56.92
C GLY A 177 -26.90 28.32 -55.80
N THR A 178 -25.62 28.45 -56.13
CA THR A 178 -24.50 28.49 -55.17
C THR A 178 -24.02 29.91 -54.85
N THR A 179 -24.72 30.94 -55.37
CA THR A 179 -24.39 32.34 -55.12
C THR A 179 -25.22 32.90 -53.98
N TYR A 180 -24.54 33.52 -53.02
CA TYR A 180 -25.12 34.21 -51.88
C TYR A 180 -24.80 35.70 -52.00
N ARG A 181 -25.83 36.54 -52.08
CA ARG A 181 -25.70 38.00 -52.12
C ARG A 181 -26.12 38.59 -50.78
N PHE A 182 -25.24 39.38 -50.20
CA PHE A 182 -25.35 39.94 -48.86
C PHE A 182 -25.54 41.45 -48.94
N SER A 183 -26.65 41.96 -48.42
CA SER A 183 -27.00 43.37 -48.52
C SER A 183 -27.91 43.80 -47.36
N PRO A 184 -27.64 44.93 -46.69
CA PRO A 184 -28.53 45.46 -45.67
C PRO A 184 -29.77 46.13 -46.28
N LEU A 185 -30.84 46.19 -45.51
CA LEU A 185 -32.06 46.92 -45.87
C LEU A 185 -31.97 48.42 -45.56
N GLY A 186 -30.98 48.82 -44.76
CA GLY A 186 -30.68 50.19 -44.34
C GLY A 186 -29.41 50.22 -43.49
N GLU A 187 -28.81 51.40 -43.31
CA GLU A 187 -27.52 51.59 -42.61
C GLU A 187 -27.69 52.17 -41.20
N CYS A 188 -28.92 52.28 -40.68
CA CYS A 188 -29.20 52.85 -39.37
C CYS A 188 -28.62 54.26 -39.11
N ARG A 189 -28.34 55.04 -40.18
CA ARG A 189 -27.80 56.42 -40.10
C ARG A 189 -28.61 57.38 -39.24
N GLY A 190 -29.93 57.18 -39.15
CA GLY A 190 -30.82 58.00 -38.31
C GLY A 190 -30.66 57.77 -36.80
N ALA A 191 -30.11 56.62 -36.41
CA ALA A 191 -29.87 56.24 -35.02
C ALA A 191 -28.42 56.53 -34.56
N GLY A 192 -27.46 56.65 -35.49
CA GLY A 192 -26.04 56.80 -35.15
C GLY A 192 -25.42 55.52 -34.56
N ASP A 193 -26.10 54.39 -34.75
CA ASP A 193 -25.81 53.07 -34.18
C ASP A 193 -25.19 52.15 -35.25
N ILE A 194 -24.42 51.16 -34.81
CA ILE A 194 -23.80 50.12 -35.67
C ILE A 194 -24.81 49.57 -36.68
N ALA A 195 -24.46 49.60 -37.96
CA ALA A 195 -25.29 49.11 -39.04
C ALA A 195 -25.44 47.57 -38.98
N PRO A 196 -26.53 47.00 -39.53
CA PRO A 196 -26.68 45.55 -39.56
C PRO A 196 -25.54 44.87 -40.33
N MET A 197 -24.90 43.89 -39.69
CA MET A 197 -23.86 43.07 -40.29
C MET A 197 -24.00 41.59 -39.88
N GLY A 198 -23.30 40.72 -40.60
CA GLY A 198 -23.20 39.30 -40.27
C GLY A 198 -21.75 38.79 -40.29
N VAL A 199 -21.51 37.74 -39.50
CA VAL A 199 -20.33 36.88 -39.60
C VAL A 199 -20.80 35.52 -40.09
N PHE A 200 -20.21 35.07 -41.18
CA PHE A 200 -20.66 33.92 -41.93
C PHE A 200 -19.57 32.85 -41.97
N PHE A 201 -19.99 31.61 -41.79
CA PHE A 201 -19.15 30.43 -41.87
C PHE A 201 -19.52 29.61 -43.10
N ILE A 202 -18.52 29.27 -43.89
CA ILE A 202 -18.62 28.42 -45.06
C ILE A 202 -18.16 27.03 -44.65
N ASP A 203 -19.15 26.26 -44.22
CA ASP A 203 -19.01 24.87 -43.80
C ASP A 203 -18.59 24.01 -45.00
N ASN A 204 -17.64 23.10 -44.78
CA ASN A 204 -17.10 22.18 -45.79
C ASN A 204 -16.50 22.90 -47.03
N ALA A 205 -15.73 23.96 -46.81
CA ALA A 205 -14.98 24.63 -47.87
C ALA A 205 -13.59 25.06 -47.40
N SER A 206 -12.61 24.90 -48.29
CA SER A 206 -11.28 25.50 -48.15
C SER A 206 -10.99 26.59 -49.18
N SER A 207 -11.96 26.88 -50.06
CA SER A 207 -11.88 27.97 -51.03
C SER A 207 -13.26 28.55 -51.33
N ALA A 208 -13.33 29.87 -51.55
CA ALA A 208 -14.53 30.56 -52.02
C ALA A 208 -14.18 31.69 -52.99
N ASN A 209 -15.10 32.02 -53.90
CA ASN A 209 -14.97 33.19 -54.78
C ASN A 209 -15.85 34.32 -54.25
N ILE A 210 -15.25 35.49 -54.00
CA ILE A 210 -15.92 36.66 -53.42
C ILE A 210 -15.94 37.77 -54.46
N VAL A 211 -17.06 38.49 -54.53
CA VAL A 211 -17.26 39.67 -55.37
C VAL A 211 -17.71 40.83 -54.50
N LEU A 212 -16.98 41.94 -54.52
CA LEU A 212 -17.33 43.19 -53.86
C LEU A 212 -17.92 44.15 -54.87
N GLN A 213 -19.05 44.77 -54.54
CA GLN A 213 -19.73 45.72 -55.42
C GLN A 213 -19.89 47.05 -54.71
N GLY A 214 -19.04 48.02 -55.07
CA GLY A 214 -18.96 49.37 -54.48
C GLY A 214 -20.12 50.31 -54.86
N GLY A 215 -21.31 49.79 -55.17
CA GLY A 215 -22.50 50.59 -55.43
C GLY A 215 -22.55 51.38 -56.74
N VAL A 216 -23.63 52.15 -56.92
CA VAL A 216 -23.93 52.90 -58.17
C VAL A 216 -23.28 54.29 -58.24
N ALA A 217 -22.60 54.72 -57.17
CA ALA A 217 -21.90 56.01 -57.10
C ALA A 217 -20.38 55.80 -57.26
N ALA A 218 -19.69 56.72 -57.93
CA ALA A 218 -18.25 56.68 -58.16
C ALA A 218 -17.38 56.73 -56.86
N SER A 219 -18.02 56.84 -55.69
CA SER A 219 -17.38 56.88 -54.37
C SER A 219 -17.77 55.72 -53.45
N GLY A 220 -18.67 54.82 -53.85
CA GLY A 220 -19.10 53.71 -52.99
C GLY A 220 -18.02 52.63 -52.90
N LEU A 221 -17.81 52.11 -51.70
CA LEU A 221 -16.77 51.15 -51.38
C LEU A 221 -17.43 50.02 -50.61
N GLN A 222 -16.92 48.81 -50.81
CA GLN A 222 -17.35 47.65 -50.08
C GLN A 222 -16.13 46.90 -49.58
N ALA A 223 -16.20 46.45 -48.33
CA ALA A 223 -15.11 45.73 -47.69
C ALA A 223 -15.59 44.43 -47.03
N VAL A 224 -14.78 43.38 -47.15
CA VAL A 224 -15.00 42.09 -46.51
C VAL A 224 -13.77 41.72 -45.70
N ALA A 225 -13.95 41.15 -44.51
CA ALA A 225 -12.89 40.49 -43.78
C ALA A 225 -12.99 38.98 -44.03
N VAL A 226 -11.85 38.32 -44.18
CA VAL A 226 -11.79 36.87 -44.39
C VAL A 226 -10.94 36.20 -43.31
N GLY A 227 -11.38 35.03 -42.89
CA GLY A 227 -10.79 34.24 -41.82
C GLY A 227 -10.95 32.76 -42.07
N VAL A 228 -10.41 31.96 -41.16
CA VAL A 228 -10.62 30.51 -41.12
C VAL A 228 -11.03 30.12 -39.70
N MET A 229 -11.98 29.21 -39.59
CA MET A 229 -12.33 28.61 -38.30
C MET A 229 -11.39 27.42 -38.05
N LEU A 230 -10.78 27.39 -36.86
CA LEU A 230 -9.87 26.33 -36.43
C LEU A 230 -10.21 25.92 -34.99
N ASN A 231 -10.53 24.65 -34.81
CA ASN A 231 -10.55 24.01 -33.49
C ASN A 231 -9.17 23.40 -33.21
N VAL A 232 -8.34 24.13 -32.47
CA VAL A 232 -6.88 23.99 -32.52
C VAL A 232 -6.42 22.56 -32.23
N ALA A 233 -6.67 22.08 -31.02
CA ALA A 233 -6.57 20.69 -30.63
C ALA A 233 -7.18 20.51 -29.24
N ASP A 234 -7.63 19.29 -28.98
CA ASP A 234 -7.83 18.73 -27.65
C ASP A 234 -6.47 18.16 -27.18
N PHE A 235 -6.00 18.54 -25.99
CA PHE A 235 -4.75 18.02 -25.42
C PHE A 235 -4.93 17.35 -24.06
N GLY A 236 -4.38 16.14 -23.93
CA GLY A 236 -4.34 15.44 -22.65
C GLY A 236 -3.47 16.17 -21.63
N ASP A 237 -3.90 16.10 -20.37
CA ASP A 237 -3.41 16.93 -19.29
C ASP A 237 -2.66 16.15 -18.18
N ALA A 238 -2.38 14.86 -18.39
CA ALA A 238 -1.52 14.08 -17.49
C ALA A 238 -0.19 14.81 -17.23
N PRO A 239 0.53 14.53 -16.11
CA PRO A 239 1.77 15.21 -15.81
C PRO A 239 2.73 15.25 -17.01
N ASN A 240 3.41 16.39 -17.20
CA ASN A 240 4.27 16.64 -18.37
C ASN A 240 5.29 15.51 -18.67
N SER A 241 5.67 14.69 -17.69
CA SER A 241 6.54 13.53 -17.89
C SER A 241 5.93 12.45 -18.81
N TYR A 242 4.61 12.30 -18.86
CA TYR A 242 3.89 11.40 -19.77
C TYR A 242 3.88 11.88 -21.22
N GLY A 243 4.31 13.12 -21.44
CA GLY A 243 4.44 13.73 -22.75
C GLY A 243 3.11 14.18 -23.35
N MET A 244 3.21 15.06 -24.34
CA MET A 244 2.06 15.68 -24.98
C MET A 244 1.36 14.72 -25.95
N ALA A 245 0.05 14.59 -25.82
CA ALA A 245 -0.86 14.04 -26.83
C ALA A 245 -1.83 15.15 -27.25
N GLY A 246 -2.07 15.28 -28.55
CA GLY A 246 -3.07 16.21 -29.05
C GLY A 246 -3.88 15.60 -30.17
N HIS A 247 -5.15 15.97 -30.27
CA HIS A 247 -6.05 15.54 -31.35
C HIS A 247 -6.80 16.72 -31.91
N VAL A 248 -7.35 16.57 -33.11
CA VAL A 248 -8.13 17.62 -33.77
C VAL A 248 -9.59 17.18 -33.86
N PRO A 249 -10.43 17.52 -32.87
CA PRO A 249 -11.81 17.06 -32.87
C PRO A 249 -12.56 17.60 -34.09
N GLN A 250 -13.27 16.71 -34.80
CA GLN A 250 -14.00 17.06 -36.02
C GLN A 250 -15.41 17.54 -35.68
N TYR A 251 -15.51 18.77 -35.20
CA TYR A 251 -16.79 19.38 -34.89
C TYR A 251 -17.64 19.56 -36.15
N SER A 252 -18.95 19.55 -35.94
CA SER A 252 -19.94 19.82 -36.98
C SER A 252 -20.77 21.05 -36.63
N TRP A 253 -21.62 21.50 -37.55
CA TRP A 253 -22.48 22.66 -37.33
C TRP A 253 -23.95 22.32 -37.57
N SER A 254 -24.81 22.87 -36.71
CA SER A 254 -26.27 22.79 -36.83
C SER A 254 -26.89 24.18 -36.90
N GLY A 255 -27.98 24.34 -37.64
CA GLY A 255 -28.68 25.63 -37.77
C GLY A 255 -27.94 26.68 -38.61
N GLY A 256 -28.47 27.91 -38.59
CA GLY A 256 -27.93 29.09 -39.30
C GLY A 256 -27.86 29.01 -40.83
N THR A 257 -28.39 27.95 -41.44
CA THR A 257 -28.37 27.76 -42.90
C THR A 257 -29.30 28.73 -43.62
N LEU A 258 -28.90 29.16 -44.81
CA LEU A 258 -29.66 30.10 -45.64
C LEU A 258 -30.32 29.38 -46.83
N PRO A 259 -31.65 29.21 -46.85
CA PRO A 259 -32.36 28.55 -47.94
C PRO A 259 -32.40 29.40 -49.23
N ALA A 260 -32.72 28.77 -50.36
CA ALA A 260 -32.94 29.46 -51.63
C ALA A 260 -34.02 30.55 -51.50
N GLY A 261 -33.77 31.72 -52.09
CA GLY A 261 -34.63 32.90 -51.94
C GLY A 261 -34.01 33.97 -51.03
N THR A 262 -34.84 34.82 -50.43
CA THR A 262 -34.39 35.93 -49.56
C THR A 262 -34.61 35.59 -48.09
N THR A 263 -33.55 35.67 -47.29
CA THR A 263 -33.59 35.48 -45.84
C THR A 263 -33.12 36.76 -45.14
N ASN A 264 -33.92 37.31 -44.22
CA ASN A 264 -33.48 38.39 -43.34
C ASN A 264 -32.88 37.80 -42.07
N ILE A 265 -31.57 37.95 -41.86
CA ILE A 265 -30.87 37.36 -40.72
C ILE A 265 -31.17 38.07 -39.40
N PHE A 266 -31.89 39.20 -39.38
CA PHE A 266 -32.46 39.81 -38.17
C PHE A 266 -33.96 39.57 -38.02
N GLY A 267 -34.57 38.81 -38.94
CA GLY A 267 -35.98 38.46 -38.90
C GLY A 267 -36.32 37.60 -37.69
N ALA A 268 -37.56 37.74 -37.21
CA ALA A 268 -38.08 36.89 -36.13
C ALA A 268 -38.02 35.41 -36.54
N GLY A 269 -37.48 34.56 -35.66
CA GLY A 269 -37.37 33.12 -35.88
C GLY A 269 -36.08 32.66 -36.59
N PHE A 270 -35.18 33.56 -36.99
CA PHE A 270 -33.85 33.15 -37.47
C PHE A 270 -32.92 32.80 -36.31
N ASN A 271 -32.46 31.54 -36.26
CA ASN A 271 -31.49 31.04 -35.31
C ASN A 271 -30.09 30.97 -35.94
N LEU A 272 -29.09 31.44 -35.19
CA LEU A 272 -27.68 31.32 -35.58
C LEU A 272 -27.24 29.85 -35.59
N ALA A 273 -26.17 29.56 -36.30
CA ALA A 273 -25.56 28.24 -36.28
C ALA A 273 -24.86 28.00 -34.94
N THR A 274 -24.89 26.76 -34.48
CA THR A 274 -24.18 26.30 -33.28
C THR A 274 -23.28 25.12 -33.64
N GLN A 275 -22.10 25.10 -33.05
CA GLN A 275 -21.18 23.97 -33.16
C GLN A 275 -21.75 22.76 -32.40
N THR A 276 -21.58 21.56 -32.97
CA THR A 276 -22.01 20.27 -32.43
C THR A 276 -20.82 19.34 -32.27
N GLN A 277 -20.86 18.52 -31.22
CA GLN A 277 -19.77 17.61 -30.84
C GLN A 277 -19.39 16.63 -31.98
N PRO A 278 -18.13 16.15 -32.02
CA PRO A 278 -17.67 15.15 -32.97
C PRO A 278 -18.53 13.88 -32.92
N ILE A 279 -18.76 13.26 -34.08
CA ILE A 279 -19.60 12.05 -34.20
C ILE A 279 -18.86 10.82 -34.74
N ALA A 280 -17.60 10.99 -35.12
CA ALA A 280 -16.80 9.95 -35.78
C ALA A 280 -15.78 9.29 -34.83
N ALA A 281 -15.10 10.11 -34.03
CA ALA A 281 -14.11 9.74 -33.04
C ALA A 281 -14.26 10.73 -31.87
N LEU A 282 -14.86 10.24 -30.78
CA LEU A 282 -15.10 10.97 -29.53
C LEU A 282 -15.12 9.92 -28.40
N LEU A 283 -14.55 10.23 -27.26
CA LEU A 283 -14.66 9.53 -25.99
C LEU A 283 -15.79 10.20 -25.19
N GLY A 284 -16.59 9.38 -24.52
CA GLY A 284 -17.76 9.85 -23.78
C GLY A 284 -18.73 10.72 -24.60
N THR A 285 -18.94 11.99 -24.20
CA THR A 285 -19.99 12.85 -24.80
C THR A 285 -19.55 14.21 -25.28
N ARG A 286 -18.34 14.66 -24.94
CA ARG A 286 -17.84 16.00 -25.25
C ARG A 286 -16.35 15.90 -25.48
N ALA A 287 -15.86 16.65 -26.47
CA ALA A 287 -14.48 17.07 -26.52
C ALA A 287 -14.45 18.57 -26.27
N ASP A 288 -13.45 19.06 -25.58
CA ASP A 288 -13.10 20.47 -25.56
C ASP A 288 -11.84 20.74 -26.41
N VAL A 289 -11.45 22.02 -26.50
CA VAL A 289 -10.25 22.41 -27.27
C VAL A 289 -9.59 23.57 -26.59
N GLU A 290 -8.27 23.49 -26.47
CA GLU A 290 -7.47 24.50 -25.81
C GLU A 290 -6.33 24.99 -26.71
N SER A 291 -5.81 26.17 -26.35
CA SER A 291 -4.72 26.80 -27.10
C SER A 291 -3.33 26.30 -26.68
N SER A 292 -3.26 25.47 -25.62
CA SER A 292 -2.04 24.90 -25.07
C SER A 292 -2.36 23.73 -24.14
N ALA A 293 -1.53 22.69 -24.13
CA ALA A 293 -1.65 21.59 -23.18
C ALA A 293 -1.58 22.08 -21.71
N LEU A 294 -2.51 21.62 -20.88
CA LEU A 294 -2.71 22.07 -19.51
C LEU A 294 -2.24 21.04 -18.48
N PHE A 295 -1.03 20.48 -18.66
CA PHE A 295 -0.50 19.43 -17.78
C PHE A 295 -0.66 19.72 -16.28
N SER A 296 -1.20 18.75 -15.56
CA SER A 296 -1.50 18.85 -14.14
C SER A 296 -0.99 17.63 -13.37
N ALA A 297 -0.83 17.75 -12.05
CA ALA A 297 -0.34 16.65 -11.22
C ALA A 297 -1.40 15.56 -10.96
N ASN A 298 -2.63 15.82 -11.36
CA ASN A 298 -3.82 15.06 -11.02
C ASN A 298 -4.75 14.84 -12.22
N ALA A 299 -4.30 15.17 -13.42
CA ALA A 299 -5.08 15.11 -14.65
C ALA A 299 -6.45 15.82 -14.51
N LEU A 300 -6.46 17.09 -14.03
CA LEU A 300 -7.64 17.98 -13.95
C LEU A 300 -7.33 19.43 -14.42
N GLY A 301 -6.34 19.61 -15.29
CA GLY A 301 -5.74 20.88 -15.66
C GLY A 301 -6.58 21.67 -16.67
N ASP A 302 -7.11 20.97 -17.66
CA ASP A 302 -8.12 21.40 -18.64
C ASP A 302 -9.54 21.42 -18.06
N ASP A 303 -9.88 20.52 -17.12
CA ASP A 303 -11.16 20.55 -16.38
C ASP A 303 -11.50 21.92 -15.76
N ASN A 304 -10.48 22.68 -15.37
CA ASN A 304 -10.57 23.93 -14.63
C ASN A 304 -10.23 25.17 -15.47
N ASP A 305 -10.12 25.03 -16.79
CA ASP A 305 -10.00 26.12 -17.75
C ASP A 305 -11.20 27.09 -17.63
N SER A 306 -10.88 28.37 -17.44
CA SER A 306 -11.85 29.42 -17.09
C SER A 306 -12.72 29.98 -18.23
N GLY A 307 -12.89 29.27 -19.35
CA GLY A 307 -13.71 29.72 -20.49
C GLY A 307 -14.97 28.90 -20.77
N ASN A 308 -14.88 27.56 -20.64
CA ASN A 308 -16.01 26.65 -20.90
C ASN A 308 -16.19 25.56 -19.81
N GLY A 309 -15.22 25.34 -18.91
CA GLY A 309 -15.39 24.62 -17.64
C GLY A 309 -16.22 23.33 -17.68
N THR A 310 -16.06 22.51 -18.71
CA THR A 310 -16.75 21.22 -18.82
C THR A 310 -15.72 20.13 -19.04
N ASP A 311 -15.35 19.48 -17.94
CA ASP A 311 -14.76 18.14 -17.84
C ASP A 311 -15.23 17.25 -19.00
N ASP A 312 -14.32 17.00 -19.94
CA ASP A 312 -14.44 16.04 -21.04
C ASP A 312 -13.76 14.70 -20.74
N GLU A 313 -13.27 14.51 -19.50
CA GLU A 313 -12.84 13.22 -18.95
C GLU A 313 -14.06 12.32 -18.61
N ASP A 314 -15.01 12.20 -19.55
CA ASP A 314 -16.29 11.51 -19.39
C ASP A 314 -16.36 10.17 -20.15
N GLY A 315 -15.32 9.82 -20.90
CA GLY A 315 -15.16 8.54 -21.59
C GLY A 315 -14.82 7.38 -20.67
N VAL A 316 -14.13 7.60 -19.54
CA VAL A 316 -13.78 6.52 -18.59
C VAL A 316 -14.35 6.76 -17.19
N ASN A 317 -15.16 5.80 -16.72
CA ASN A 317 -15.57 5.78 -15.31
C ASN A 317 -14.59 4.95 -14.46
N ILE A 318 -13.55 5.62 -13.92
CA ILE A 318 -12.54 4.98 -13.07
C ILE A 318 -13.16 4.33 -11.83
N ALA A 319 -14.20 4.92 -11.24
CA ALA A 319 -14.87 4.37 -10.05
C ALA A 319 -15.59 3.03 -10.33
N ALA A 320 -15.95 2.76 -11.58
CA ALA A 320 -16.55 1.51 -12.04
C ALA A 320 -15.53 0.50 -12.58
N ALA A 321 -14.26 0.89 -12.72
CA ALA A 321 -13.21 0.01 -13.23
C ALA A 321 -12.95 -1.17 -12.28
N ALA A 322 -12.55 -2.32 -12.84
CA ALA A 322 -12.11 -3.43 -12.02
C ALA A 322 -10.89 -3.01 -11.18
N PRO A 323 -10.73 -3.50 -9.95
CA PRO A 323 -9.60 -3.10 -9.12
C PRO A 323 -8.27 -3.50 -9.75
N LEU A 324 -7.35 -2.54 -9.87
CA LEU A 324 -5.98 -2.76 -10.29
C LEU A 324 -5.09 -2.91 -9.05
N TYR A 325 -4.33 -4.00 -8.96
CA TYR A 325 -3.44 -4.28 -7.84
C TYR A 325 -2.24 -5.12 -8.29
N ARG A 326 -1.14 -5.08 -7.54
CA ARG A 326 0.13 -5.74 -7.93
C ARG A 326 0.01 -7.22 -8.26
N GLY A 327 -0.90 -7.93 -7.58
CA GLY A 327 -1.15 -9.36 -7.81
C GLY A 327 -1.65 -9.68 -9.22
N LEU A 328 -2.15 -8.69 -9.97
CA LEU A 328 -2.48 -8.86 -11.38
C LEU A 328 -1.25 -8.96 -12.30
N SER A 329 -0.02 -8.89 -11.78
CA SER A 329 1.20 -9.07 -12.56
C SER A 329 1.14 -10.32 -13.46
N GLY A 330 1.40 -10.14 -14.77
CA GLY A 330 1.32 -11.21 -15.77
C GLY A 330 -0.10 -11.63 -16.18
N ASN A 331 -1.15 -11.07 -15.57
CA ASN A 331 -2.54 -11.31 -15.93
C ASN A 331 -3.07 -10.24 -16.91
N THR A 332 -4.29 -10.44 -17.41
CA THR A 332 -5.00 -9.46 -18.24
C THR A 332 -5.79 -8.48 -17.38
N TYR A 333 -5.58 -7.18 -17.59
CA TYR A 333 -6.44 -6.12 -17.08
C TYR A 333 -7.31 -5.57 -18.22
N ASN A 334 -8.55 -5.18 -17.92
CA ASN A 334 -9.43 -4.58 -18.91
C ASN A 334 -10.24 -3.42 -18.32
N LEU A 335 -10.53 -2.46 -19.18
CA LEU A 335 -11.31 -1.26 -18.87
C LEU A 335 -12.16 -0.92 -20.09
N THR A 336 -13.35 -0.38 -19.87
CA THR A 336 -14.25 0.03 -20.96
C THR A 336 -14.33 1.54 -21.01
N ALA A 337 -14.05 2.12 -22.16
CA ALA A 337 -14.28 3.53 -22.47
C ALA A 337 -15.62 3.67 -23.21
N ALA A 338 -16.43 4.65 -22.81
CA ALA A 338 -17.54 5.15 -23.62
C ALA A 338 -16.97 5.92 -24.81
N CYS A 339 -17.62 5.81 -25.97
CA CYS A 339 -17.15 6.47 -27.18
C CYS A 339 -18.28 6.62 -28.20
N VAL A 340 -18.10 7.53 -29.16
CA VAL A 340 -19.02 7.78 -30.28
C VAL A 340 -18.35 7.42 -31.60
N GLY A 341 -19.16 6.92 -32.53
CA GLY A 341 -18.73 6.54 -33.87
C GLY A 341 -18.21 5.10 -33.92
N THR A 342 -17.23 4.88 -34.78
CA THR A 342 -16.61 3.55 -34.99
C THR A 342 -15.08 3.62 -35.04
N ALA A 343 -14.51 4.70 -34.51
CA ALA A 343 -13.08 4.92 -34.53
C ALA A 343 -12.32 3.92 -33.63
N PRO A 344 -11.06 3.59 -33.95
CA PRO A 344 -10.18 2.87 -33.05
C PRO A 344 -9.87 3.67 -31.78
N VAL A 345 -9.78 2.96 -30.66
CA VAL A 345 -9.44 3.45 -29.31
C VAL A 345 -8.26 2.63 -28.79
N ALA A 346 -7.28 3.29 -28.16
CA ALA A 346 -6.18 2.65 -27.45
C ALA A 346 -5.93 3.39 -26.12
N GLY A 347 -5.40 2.70 -25.12
CA GLY A 347 -5.03 3.32 -23.85
C GLY A 347 -3.69 2.86 -23.30
N TRP A 348 -3.17 3.61 -22.33
CA TRP A 348 -1.89 3.39 -21.68
C TRP A 348 -2.04 3.53 -20.17
N ILE A 349 -1.51 2.59 -19.39
CA ILE A 349 -1.51 2.67 -17.92
C ILE A 349 -0.07 2.58 -17.45
N ASP A 350 0.40 3.56 -16.70
CA ASP A 350 1.73 3.55 -16.08
C ASP A 350 1.77 2.53 -14.92
N PHE A 351 2.03 1.27 -15.22
CA PHE A 351 1.96 0.18 -14.26
C PHE A 351 3.15 0.22 -13.30
N ASP A 352 4.35 0.56 -13.78
CA ASP A 352 5.58 0.57 -12.97
C ASP A 352 5.76 1.88 -12.17
N ARG A 353 4.94 2.89 -12.47
CA ARG A 353 4.88 4.22 -11.84
C ARG A 353 6.16 5.02 -12.06
N ASN A 354 6.80 4.87 -13.21
CA ASN A 354 8.04 5.57 -13.54
C ASN A 354 7.81 6.99 -14.08
N GLY A 355 6.56 7.39 -14.33
CA GLY A 355 6.20 8.73 -14.80
C GLY A 355 6.18 8.88 -16.32
N THR A 356 6.30 7.79 -17.07
CA THR A 356 6.19 7.75 -18.53
C THR A 356 5.26 6.60 -18.96
N PHE A 357 4.80 6.62 -20.22
CA PHE A 357 4.07 5.49 -20.80
C PHE A 357 5.00 4.64 -21.65
N ASP A 358 5.29 3.43 -21.17
CA ASP A 358 6.18 2.48 -21.81
C ASP A 358 5.50 1.59 -22.85
N SER A 359 6.32 0.86 -23.61
CA SER A 359 5.82 0.07 -24.74
C SER A 359 4.91 -1.09 -24.35
N ASP A 360 5.11 -1.68 -23.17
CA ASP A 360 4.32 -2.77 -22.59
C ASP A 360 3.10 -2.29 -21.79
N GLU A 361 2.95 -0.98 -21.65
CA GLU A 361 1.84 -0.33 -20.95
C GLU A 361 0.67 0.01 -21.87
N ARG A 362 0.85 -0.19 -23.19
CA ARG A 362 -0.17 0.02 -24.20
C ARG A 362 -1.19 -1.12 -24.22
N SER A 363 -2.48 -0.77 -24.32
CA SER A 363 -3.55 -1.72 -24.58
C SER A 363 -3.49 -2.29 -26.01
N GLY A 364 -4.24 -3.37 -26.25
CA GLY A 364 -4.70 -3.66 -27.61
C GLY A 364 -5.58 -2.51 -28.14
N THR A 365 -5.55 -2.25 -29.45
CA THR A 365 -6.48 -1.31 -30.08
C THR A 365 -7.86 -1.97 -30.18
N ALA A 366 -8.90 -1.30 -29.67
CA ALA A 366 -10.30 -1.70 -29.79
C ALA A 366 -11.03 -0.77 -30.77
N LEU A 367 -12.14 -1.21 -31.35
CA LEU A 367 -13.01 -0.34 -32.14
C LEU A 367 -14.17 0.13 -31.27
N CYS A 368 -14.54 1.39 -31.39
CA CYS A 368 -15.79 1.87 -30.82
C CYS A 368 -16.97 1.12 -31.46
N ALA A 369 -17.73 0.39 -30.65
CA ALA A 369 -18.85 -0.41 -31.12
C ALA A 369 -20.00 -0.35 -30.11
N GLY A 370 -21.19 0.04 -30.59
CA GLY A 370 -22.36 0.13 -29.72
C GLY A 370 -22.23 1.18 -28.60
N GLY A 371 -21.38 2.20 -28.79
CA GLY A 371 -21.15 3.27 -27.83
C GLY A 371 -20.03 3.02 -26.81
N SER A 372 -19.23 1.96 -27.00
CA SER A 372 -18.12 1.64 -26.09
C SER A 372 -16.98 0.89 -26.76
N ALA A 373 -15.79 0.94 -26.16
CA ALA A 373 -14.61 0.18 -26.53
C ALA A 373 -13.97 -0.45 -25.28
N THR A 374 -13.84 -1.78 -25.25
CA THR A 374 -13.14 -2.47 -24.16
C THR A 374 -11.67 -2.66 -24.51
N LEU A 375 -10.80 -2.04 -23.71
CA LEU A 375 -9.36 -2.06 -23.81
C LEU A 375 -8.80 -3.19 -22.94
N PHE A 376 -7.77 -3.88 -23.43
CA PHE A 376 -7.11 -4.99 -22.74
C PHE A 376 -5.61 -4.76 -22.66
N TRP A 377 -5.05 -4.92 -21.47
CA TRP A 377 -3.61 -4.87 -21.18
C TRP A 377 -3.12 -6.22 -20.69
N SER A 378 -1.88 -6.55 -21.01
CA SER A 378 -1.11 -7.56 -20.27
C SER A 378 -0.33 -6.81 -19.20
N VAL A 379 -0.65 -7.05 -17.92
CA VAL A 379 -0.05 -6.31 -16.80
C VAL A 379 1.44 -6.67 -16.69
N PRO A 380 2.36 -5.70 -16.76
CA PRO A 380 3.80 -5.92 -16.66
C PRO A 380 4.25 -6.55 -15.34
N THR A 381 5.45 -7.13 -15.35
CA THR A 381 6.02 -7.82 -14.17
C THR A 381 6.59 -6.87 -13.11
N ASP A 382 6.87 -5.64 -13.48
CA ASP A 382 7.41 -4.55 -12.68
C ASP A 382 6.33 -3.60 -12.13
N ILE A 383 5.04 -3.97 -12.25
CA ILE A 383 3.93 -3.24 -11.65
C ILE A 383 4.21 -2.80 -10.20
N ALA A 384 4.02 -1.52 -9.92
CA ALA A 384 4.25 -0.89 -8.62
C ALA A 384 2.96 -0.32 -8.03
N ALA A 385 2.80 -0.41 -6.72
CA ALA A 385 1.60 0.11 -6.05
C ALA A 385 1.67 1.62 -5.84
N GLY A 386 0.53 2.30 -5.90
CA GLY A 386 0.33 3.74 -5.64
C GLY A 386 -0.46 4.44 -6.75
N ALA A 387 -0.49 5.77 -6.70
CA ALA A 387 -1.15 6.59 -7.72
C ALA A 387 -0.42 6.50 -9.07
N SER A 388 -1.19 6.39 -10.15
CA SER A 388 -0.75 6.25 -11.54
C SER A 388 -1.78 6.94 -12.46
N PHE A 389 -1.53 6.94 -13.77
CA PHE A 389 -2.34 7.58 -14.79
C PHE A 389 -2.75 6.59 -15.88
N LEU A 390 -3.92 6.82 -16.45
CA LEU A 390 -4.43 6.19 -17.66
C LEU A 390 -4.57 7.27 -18.72
N ARG A 391 -4.03 7.04 -19.91
CA ARG A 391 -4.37 7.83 -21.11
C ARG A 391 -5.25 7.00 -22.02
N VAL A 392 -6.31 7.55 -22.57
CA VAL A 392 -7.12 6.95 -23.65
C VAL A 392 -7.09 7.88 -24.85
N ARG A 393 -6.91 7.31 -26.05
CA ARG A 393 -6.88 8.07 -27.30
C ARG A 393 -7.77 7.41 -28.33
N THR A 394 -8.55 8.21 -29.05
CA THR A 394 -9.35 7.80 -30.20
C THR A 394 -9.02 8.66 -31.41
N ALA A 395 -8.94 8.09 -32.61
CA ALA A 395 -8.74 8.83 -33.86
C ALA A 395 -9.32 8.05 -35.03
N ALA A 396 -9.66 8.71 -36.15
CA ALA A 396 -10.17 8.02 -37.33
C ALA A 396 -9.17 7.00 -37.91
N ASN A 397 -7.87 7.23 -37.73
CA ASN A 397 -6.80 6.33 -38.16
C ASN A 397 -6.02 5.77 -36.97
N ALA A 398 -6.00 4.44 -36.82
CA ALA A 398 -5.31 3.75 -35.74
C ALA A 398 -3.79 4.04 -35.67
N LEU A 399 -3.16 4.41 -36.79
CA LEU A 399 -1.73 4.74 -36.81
C LEU A 399 -1.41 6.06 -36.08
N GLU A 400 -2.37 6.98 -36.00
CA GLU A 400 -2.20 8.26 -35.31
C GLU A 400 -2.20 8.09 -33.78
N ILE A 401 -2.81 7.00 -33.29
CA ILE A 401 -2.85 6.59 -31.88
C ILE A 401 -2.00 5.32 -31.63
N ALA A 402 -0.95 5.12 -32.44
CA ALA A 402 0.00 4.05 -32.21
C ALA A 402 0.83 4.29 -30.93
N ASN A 403 1.09 5.56 -30.60
CA ASN A 403 1.92 6.00 -29.50
C ASN A 403 1.10 6.78 -28.45
N PRO A 404 1.55 6.84 -27.18
CA PRO A 404 0.88 7.62 -26.14
C PRO A 404 1.02 9.14 -26.32
N THR A 405 1.96 9.56 -27.18
CA THR A 405 2.26 10.97 -27.46
C THR A 405 2.13 11.29 -28.95
N GLY A 406 2.19 12.57 -29.30
CA GLY A 406 2.09 13.07 -30.67
C GLY A 406 0.69 13.53 -31.05
N VAL A 407 0.56 14.01 -32.29
CA VAL A 407 -0.66 14.66 -32.80
C VAL A 407 -1.41 13.72 -33.74
N ALA A 408 -2.72 13.60 -33.55
CA ALA A 408 -3.64 12.99 -34.51
C ALA A 408 -4.46 14.06 -35.24
N GLY A 409 -4.72 13.87 -36.54
CA GLY A 409 -5.51 14.80 -37.34
C GLY A 409 -7.02 14.73 -37.08
N THR A 410 -7.47 13.81 -36.22
CA THR A 410 -8.87 13.61 -35.82
C THR A 410 -8.93 13.00 -34.42
N GLY A 411 -10.07 13.13 -33.75
CA GLY A 411 -10.37 12.39 -32.52
C GLY A 411 -10.10 13.19 -31.25
N GLU A 412 -9.73 12.47 -30.19
CA GLU A 412 -9.66 12.99 -28.82
C GLU A 412 -8.72 12.16 -27.93
N VAL A 413 -8.24 12.78 -26.85
CA VAL A 413 -7.46 12.19 -25.77
C VAL A 413 -8.08 12.53 -24.40
N GLU A 414 -8.10 11.55 -23.52
CA GLU A 414 -8.55 11.66 -22.14
C GLU A 414 -7.46 11.08 -21.20
N ASP A 415 -7.13 11.78 -20.13
CA ASP A 415 -6.18 11.43 -19.08
C ASP A 415 -6.88 11.29 -17.71
N HIS A 416 -6.71 10.12 -17.08
CA HIS A 416 -7.38 9.77 -15.82
C HIS A 416 -6.37 9.42 -14.74
N THR A 417 -6.65 9.81 -13.49
CA THR A 417 -5.94 9.25 -12.34
C THR A 417 -6.48 7.88 -11.95
N LEU A 418 -5.59 6.96 -11.57
CA LEU A 418 -5.96 5.67 -11.00
C LEU A 418 -5.02 5.27 -9.87
N THR A 419 -5.38 4.24 -9.11
CA THR A 419 -4.54 3.72 -8.03
C THR A 419 -4.30 2.23 -8.19
N ILE A 420 -3.04 1.84 -8.20
CA ILE A 420 -2.60 0.45 -8.15
C ILE A 420 -2.50 0.04 -6.68
N LEU A 421 -3.35 -0.87 -6.25
CA LEU A 421 -3.45 -1.32 -4.87
C LEU A 421 -2.42 -2.42 -4.54
N ASP A 422 -2.24 -2.68 -3.25
CA ASP A 422 -1.30 -3.68 -2.77
C ASP A 422 -1.90 -4.48 -1.60
N PRO A 423 -2.73 -5.49 -1.89
CA PRO A 423 -3.18 -6.40 -0.85
C PRO A 423 -1.97 -7.18 -0.31
N GLN A 424 -1.75 -7.14 1.00
CA GLN A 424 -0.55 -7.64 1.66
C GLN A 424 -0.86 -8.61 2.80
N ILE A 425 0.10 -9.50 3.03
CA ILE A 425 0.23 -10.30 4.24
C ILE A 425 1.63 -10.14 4.84
N ARG A 426 1.74 -10.09 6.16
CA ARG A 426 3.00 -10.10 6.89
C ARG A 426 3.00 -11.12 8.01
N ILE A 427 4.20 -11.59 8.34
CA ILE A 427 4.40 -12.55 9.43
C ILE A 427 4.94 -11.81 10.65
N ALA A 428 4.34 -12.07 11.80
CA ALA A 428 4.88 -11.71 13.09
C ALA A 428 5.34 -12.98 13.82
N LYS A 429 6.50 -12.92 14.45
CA LYS A 429 7.04 -13.99 15.28
C LYS A 429 7.11 -13.54 16.73
N LEU A 430 6.51 -14.33 17.61
CA LEU A 430 6.65 -14.18 19.06
C LEU A 430 7.34 -15.43 19.62
N THR A 431 8.30 -15.24 20.52
CA THR A 431 8.89 -16.33 21.30
C THR A 431 8.65 -16.11 22.78
N GLN A 432 8.17 -17.14 23.49
CA GLN A 432 7.84 -17.05 24.91
C GLN A 432 8.94 -17.67 25.77
N ALA A 433 9.23 -17.04 26.91
CA ALA A 433 10.23 -17.50 27.89
C ALA A 433 11.65 -17.70 27.32
N GLY A 434 11.95 -17.03 26.20
CA GLY A 434 13.26 -17.01 25.57
C GLY A 434 13.23 -16.19 24.28
N ALA A 435 14.42 -15.86 23.77
CA ALA A 435 14.64 -15.25 22.47
C ALA A 435 15.40 -16.24 21.57
N GLY A 436 15.22 -16.17 20.25
CA GLY A 436 15.90 -17.06 19.32
C GLY A 436 15.49 -16.92 17.87
N GLY A 437 16.00 -17.83 17.05
CA GLY A 437 15.83 -17.82 15.61
C GLY A 437 17.13 -18.23 14.89
N PRO A 438 17.17 -18.13 13.55
CA PRO A 438 16.10 -17.65 12.68
C PRO A 438 14.95 -18.65 12.51
N PHE A 439 13.72 -18.15 12.46
CA PHE A 439 12.51 -18.90 12.08
C PHE A 439 12.12 -18.55 10.65
N SER A 440 12.00 -19.56 9.79
CA SER A 440 11.70 -19.36 8.37
C SER A 440 10.23 -19.64 8.08
N PHE A 441 9.65 -18.92 7.12
CA PHE A 441 8.25 -19.01 6.75
C PHE A 441 8.11 -19.19 5.25
N ALA A 442 7.05 -19.88 4.84
CA ALA A 442 6.65 -19.98 3.45
C ALA A 442 5.18 -19.57 3.30
N THR A 443 4.88 -18.82 2.24
CA THR A 443 3.52 -18.46 1.85
C THR A 443 3.17 -19.02 0.47
N THR A 444 1.89 -19.29 0.27
CA THR A 444 1.32 -19.59 -1.05
C THR A 444 0.53 -18.39 -1.54
N ASN A 445 0.34 -18.26 -2.86
CA ASN A 445 -0.48 -17.20 -3.45
C ASN A 445 0.03 -15.79 -3.08
N THR A 446 1.36 -15.63 -3.10
CA THR A 446 2.05 -14.37 -2.85
C THR A 446 3.16 -14.18 -3.86
N LEU A 447 3.44 -12.92 -4.25
CA LEU A 447 4.46 -12.60 -5.25
C LEU A 447 5.90 -12.84 -4.76
N SER A 448 6.10 -12.95 -3.44
CA SER A 448 7.38 -13.26 -2.83
C SER A 448 7.21 -14.06 -1.53
N GLN A 449 8.31 -14.57 -1.00
CA GLN A 449 8.35 -15.32 0.27
C GLN A 449 8.77 -14.40 1.43
N PRO A 450 8.21 -14.57 2.64
CA PRO A 450 8.62 -13.80 3.80
C PRO A 450 10.07 -14.10 4.21
N GLY A 451 10.78 -13.06 4.68
CA GLY A 451 12.11 -13.24 5.28
C GLY A 451 12.05 -14.02 6.61
N ALA A 452 13.17 -14.66 6.97
CA ALA A 452 13.28 -15.32 8.26
C ALA A 452 13.34 -14.30 9.42
N LEU A 453 12.72 -14.63 10.55
CA LEU A 453 12.59 -13.74 11.71
C LEU A 453 13.36 -14.28 12.91
N THR A 454 14.04 -13.39 13.64
CA THR A 454 14.73 -13.71 14.90
C THR A 454 14.21 -12.77 15.97
N THR A 455 13.82 -13.30 17.12
CA THR A 455 13.45 -12.51 18.28
C THR A 455 14.68 -12.25 19.14
N VAL A 456 14.80 -11.03 19.68
CA VAL A 456 15.94 -10.62 20.52
C VAL A 456 15.60 -10.60 22.01
N ALA A 457 14.32 -10.62 22.34
CA ALA A 457 13.81 -10.64 23.71
C ALA A 457 12.62 -11.60 23.80
N ALA A 458 12.46 -12.24 24.96
CA ALA A 458 11.28 -13.03 25.27
C ALA A 458 10.03 -12.14 25.26
N ASP A 459 8.91 -12.73 24.85
CA ASP A 459 7.57 -12.14 24.88
C ASP A 459 7.44 -10.80 24.12
N THR A 460 8.40 -10.53 23.22
CA THR A 460 8.40 -9.37 22.33
C THR A 460 8.34 -9.85 20.88
N ALA A 461 7.28 -9.48 20.16
CA ALA A 461 7.09 -9.88 18.78
C ALA A 461 8.01 -9.11 17.83
N VAL A 462 8.50 -9.78 16.79
CA VAL A 462 9.16 -9.17 15.63
C VAL A 462 8.27 -9.38 14.41
N THR A 463 7.99 -8.32 13.68
CA THR A 463 7.17 -8.38 12.46
C THR A 463 8.05 -8.17 11.24
N GLY A 464 7.94 -9.06 10.26
CA GLY A 464 8.67 -8.97 9.00
C GLY A 464 8.08 -7.93 8.04
N ALA A 465 8.80 -7.70 6.95
CA ALA A 465 8.27 -6.95 5.81
C ALA A 465 7.03 -7.67 5.22
N PRO A 466 6.04 -6.92 4.72
CA PRO A 466 4.91 -7.51 4.03
C PRO A 466 5.31 -8.13 2.69
N VAL A 467 4.54 -9.13 2.27
CA VAL A 467 4.57 -9.69 0.92
C VAL A 467 3.19 -9.51 0.28
N SER A 468 3.16 -9.19 -1.02
CA SER A 468 1.89 -9.01 -1.76
C SER A 468 1.19 -10.33 -2.00
N ILE A 469 -0.12 -10.27 -1.95
CA ILE A 469 -1.02 -11.33 -2.39
C ILE A 469 -1.07 -11.32 -3.93
N ASP A 470 -0.97 -12.50 -4.51
CA ASP A 470 -0.97 -12.73 -5.96
C ASP A 470 -2.41 -12.72 -6.51
N ASP A 471 -3.28 -13.61 -6.04
CA ASP A 471 -4.70 -13.65 -6.44
C ASP A 471 -5.64 -13.53 -5.23
N ILE A 472 -6.41 -12.44 -5.12
CA ILE A 472 -7.38 -12.24 -4.03
C ILE A 472 -8.57 -13.21 -4.09
N ALA A 473 -8.81 -13.87 -5.23
CA ALA A 473 -9.83 -14.90 -5.38
C ALA A 473 -9.37 -16.28 -4.85
N SER A 474 -8.07 -16.43 -4.56
CA SER A 474 -7.47 -17.65 -4.05
C SER A 474 -7.03 -17.53 -2.58
N ALA A 475 -7.09 -18.62 -1.83
CA ALA A 475 -6.68 -18.61 -0.43
C ALA A 475 -5.15 -18.45 -0.27
N VAL A 476 -4.72 -17.74 0.77
CA VAL A 476 -3.31 -17.63 1.17
C VAL A 476 -3.05 -18.58 2.32
N THR A 477 -1.94 -19.33 2.27
CA THR A 477 -1.44 -20.08 3.43
C THR A 477 -0.12 -19.50 3.87
N ALA A 478 0.10 -19.44 5.18
CA ALA A 478 1.38 -19.11 5.79
C ALA A 478 1.82 -20.28 6.65
N THR A 479 3.01 -20.82 6.42
CA THR A 479 3.52 -21.99 7.14
C THR A 479 4.87 -21.67 7.77
N GLU A 480 5.01 -21.88 9.08
CA GLU A 480 6.33 -21.85 9.73
C GLU A 480 7.07 -23.16 9.42
N SER A 481 8.33 -23.03 9.01
CA SER A 481 9.22 -24.14 8.69
C SER A 481 9.52 -24.99 9.94
N ALA A 482 10.30 -26.06 9.76
CA ALA A 482 10.74 -26.90 10.88
C ALA A 482 11.34 -26.06 12.01
N LEU A 483 10.81 -26.24 13.23
CA LEU A 483 11.28 -25.52 14.40
C LEU A 483 12.61 -26.11 14.89
N PRO A 484 13.53 -25.29 15.43
CA PRO A 484 14.65 -25.81 16.21
C PRO A 484 14.13 -26.61 17.41
N ALA A 485 14.91 -27.60 17.86
CA ALA A 485 14.48 -28.58 18.86
C ALA A 485 14.00 -27.98 20.19
N ASP A 486 14.49 -26.79 20.55
CA ASP A 486 14.17 -26.08 21.78
C ASP A 486 12.81 -25.35 21.74
N TRP A 487 12.10 -25.39 20.61
CA TRP A 487 10.87 -24.62 20.40
C TRP A 487 9.69 -25.51 20.04
N GLN A 488 8.51 -25.13 20.52
CA GLN A 488 7.23 -25.73 20.14
C GLN A 488 6.27 -24.60 19.78
N LEU A 489 5.56 -24.72 18.66
CA LEU A 489 4.51 -23.76 18.30
C LEU A 489 3.35 -23.91 19.28
N THR A 490 2.93 -22.81 19.91
CA THR A 490 1.86 -22.79 20.92
C THR A 490 0.61 -22.05 20.44
N ALA A 491 0.75 -21.11 19.50
CA ALA A 491 -0.39 -20.38 18.94
C ALA A 491 -0.10 -19.82 17.54
N ILE A 492 -1.16 -19.70 16.75
CA ILE A 492 -1.20 -18.89 15.52
C ILE A 492 -2.44 -18.00 15.59
N ALA A 493 -2.32 -16.74 15.19
CA ALA A 493 -3.47 -15.84 15.03
C ALA A 493 -3.22 -14.87 13.88
N CYS A 494 -4.21 -14.62 13.03
CA CYS A 494 -4.14 -13.62 11.98
C CYS A 494 -5.14 -12.48 12.24
N THR A 495 -4.68 -11.25 12.08
CA THR A 495 -5.49 -10.03 12.24
C THR A 495 -5.40 -9.14 11.01
N GLN A 496 -6.49 -8.46 10.71
CA GLN A 496 -6.53 -7.35 9.75
C GLN A 496 -5.81 -6.12 10.32
N ALA A 497 -5.55 -5.12 9.48
CA ALA A 497 -5.24 -3.77 9.91
C ALA A 497 -6.28 -3.27 10.94
N GLY A 498 -5.81 -2.67 12.03
CA GLY A 498 -6.66 -2.30 13.17
C GLY A 498 -6.88 -3.42 14.21
N GLY A 499 -6.35 -4.62 13.99
CA GLY A 499 -6.26 -5.69 15.00
C GLY A 499 -7.46 -6.63 15.09
N ALA A 500 -8.48 -6.47 14.24
CA ALA A 500 -9.61 -7.39 14.18
C ALA A 500 -9.17 -8.78 13.67
N ALA A 501 -9.73 -9.86 14.23
CA ALA A 501 -9.45 -11.21 13.76
C ALA A 501 -9.92 -11.42 12.32
N VAL A 502 -9.15 -12.15 11.52
CA VAL A 502 -9.52 -12.48 10.13
C VAL A 502 -10.65 -13.52 10.13
N ALA A 503 -11.82 -13.14 9.61
CA ALA A 503 -12.99 -14.01 9.57
C ALA A 503 -12.73 -15.27 8.71
N GLY A 504 -13.09 -16.44 9.23
CA GLY A 504 -12.93 -17.71 8.53
C GLY A 504 -11.48 -18.24 8.43
N ALA A 505 -10.50 -17.53 8.98
CA ALA A 505 -9.13 -18.04 9.06
C ALA A 505 -9.08 -19.32 9.91
N THR A 506 -8.28 -20.29 9.47
CA THR A 506 -8.07 -21.56 10.16
C THR A 506 -6.60 -21.73 10.55
N TYR A 507 -6.37 -22.36 11.71
CA TYR A 507 -5.04 -22.51 12.29
C TYR A 507 -4.76 -23.98 12.60
N ASP A 508 -3.74 -24.52 11.96
CA ASP A 508 -3.25 -25.88 12.18
C ASP A 508 -1.90 -25.81 12.90
N LEU A 509 -1.92 -26.04 14.22
CA LEU A 509 -0.71 -25.99 15.04
C LEU A 509 0.23 -27.17 14.78
N VAL A 510 -0.29 -28.31 14.29
CA VAL A 510 0.51 -29.52 14.02
C VAL A 510 1.38 -29.30 12.78
N ASN A 511 0.77 -28.76 11.72
CA ASN A 511 1.46 -28.43 10.48
C ASN A 511 2.03 -27.00 10.46
N ARG A 512 1.88 -26.26 11.56
CA ARG A 512 2.34 -24.87 11.75
C ARG A 512 1.84 -23.93 10.66
N ARG A 513 0.55 -24.02 10.33
CA ARG A 513 -0.05 -23.34 9.17
C ARG A 513 -1.24 -22.48 9.57
N ALA A 514 -1.25 -21.25 9.07
CA ALA A 514 -2.46 -20.44 8.95
C ALA A 514 -3.00 -20.54 7.52
N THR A 515 -4.31 -20.66 7.36
CA THR A 515 -5.00 -20.56 6.07
C THR A 515 -6.01 -19.43 6.12
N ILE A 516 -5.86 -18.48 5.19
CA ILE A 516 -6.68 -17.29 5.06
C ILE A 516 -7.56 -17.53 3.83
N PRO A 517 -8.89 -17.69 4.00
CA PRO A 517 -9.77 -17.97 2.87
C PRO A 517 -9.88 -16.74 1.97
N SER A 518 -10.11 -16.94 0.67
CA SER A 518 -10.31 -15.83 -0.28
C SER A 518 -11.51 -14.95 0.06
N SER A 519 -12.53 -15.49 0.74
CA SER A 519 -13.67 -14.71 1.26
C SER A 519 -13.28 -13.64 2.30
N ALA A 520 -12.06 -13.71 2.85
CA ALA A 520 -11.52 -12.73 3.79
C ALA A 520 -10.51 -11.77 3.13
N LEU A 521 -10.22 -11.96 1.83
CA LEU A 521 -9.30 -11.14 1.06
C LEU A 521 -10.06 -10.05 0.30
N SER A 522 -9.40 -8.91 0.13
CA SER A 522 -9.85 -7.79 -0.68
C SER A 522 -8.64 -7.02 -1.20
N THR A 523 -8.85 -6.07 -2.08
CA THR A 523 -7.79 -5.20 -2.62
C THR A 523 -7.16 -4.28 -1.55
N ALA A 524 -7.83 -4.13 -0.41
CA ALA A 524 -7.34 -3.40 0.76
C ALA A 524 -6.81 -4.35 1.86
N SER A 525 -6.65 -5.64 1.58
CA SER A 525 -6.15 -6.61 2.56
C SER A 525 -4.81 -6.16 3.13
N ASP A 526 -4.75 -6.11 4.45
CA ASP A 526 -3.53 -5.84 5.18
C ASP A 526 -3.48 -6.74 6.42
N ILE A 527 -2.96 -7.95 6.25
CA ILE A 527 -3.08 -9.04 7.22
C ILE A 527 -1.75 -9.29 7.93
N THR A 528 -1.79 -9.41 9.26
CA THR A 528 -0.64 -9.87 10.07
C THR A 528 -0.94 -11.22 10.70
N CYS A 529 -0.19 -12.26 10.31
CA CYS A 529 -0.25 -13.58 10.93
C CYS A 529 0.88 -13.75 11.95
N SER A 530 0.51 -13.85 13.21
CA SER A 530 1.40 -14.03 14.36
C SER A 530 1.57 -15.50 14.70
N PHE A 531 2.81 -15.98 14.69
CA PHE A 531 3.20 -17.33 15.10
C PHE A 531 3.96 -17.27 16.43
N THR A 532 3.45 -17.94 17.46
CA THR A 532 4.03 -17.95 18.80
C THR A 532 4.72 -19.27 19.11
N ASN A 533 6.03 -19.25 19.31
CA ASN A 533 6.79 -20.40 19.78
C ASN A 533 7.07 -20.30 21.27
N GLY A 534 6.70 -21.32 22.03
CA GLY A 534 7.14 -21.47 23.41
C GLY A 534 8.50 -22.17 23.48
N LYS A 535 9.39 -21.68 24.34
CA LYS A 535 10.62 -22.41 24.66
C LYS A 535 10.25 -23.70 25.39
N ARG A 536 10.76 -24.83 24.91
CA ARG A 536 10.50 -26.15 25.49
C ARG A 536 11.19 -26.28 26.85
N PRO A 537 10.55 -26.95 27.81
CA PRO A 537 11.05 -27.04 29.17
C PRO A 537 12.27 -27.96 29.30
N ILE A 538 13.07 -27.74 30.33
CA ILE A 538 14.14 -28.63 30.78
C ILE A 538 13.76 -29.14 32.17
N LEU A 539 13.75 -30.47 32.33
CA LEU A 539 13.40 -31.09 33.61
C LEU A 539 14.60 -31.86 34.16
N ARG A 540 14.95 -31.60 35.42
CA ARG A 540 16.03 -32.27 36.14
C ARG A 540 15.51 -32.84 37.45
N LEU A 541 15.91 -34.07 37.78
CA LEU A 541 15.61 -34.74 39.04
C LEU A 541 16.91 -35.19 39.71
N ALA A 542 17.16 -34.65 40.90
CA ALA A 542 18.33 -34.90 41.72
C ALA A 542 17.94 -35.61 43.03
N LYS A 543 18.96 -36.09 43.76
CA LYS A 543 18.80 -36.74 45.07
C LYS A 543 19.55 -35.97 46.15
N ALA A 544 18.92 -35.78 47.31
CA ALA A 544 19.56 -35.34 48.54
C ALA A 544 19.45 -36.40 49.64
N LEU A 545 20.55 -36.58 50.39
CA LEU A 545 20.67 -37.52 51.50
C LEU A 545 21.26 -36.79 52.71
N PRO A 546 20.49 -35.90 53.38
CA PRO A 546 21.03 -34.95 54.36
C PRO A 546 21.66 -35.61 55.59
N LEU A 547 21.10 -36.75 56.03
CA LEU A 547 21.70 -37.59 57.08
C LEU A 547 22.56 -38.71 56.51
N GLY A 548 22.62 -38.85 55.19
CA GLY A 548 23.28 -39.95 54.50
C GLY A 548 22.42 -41.20 54.39
N ARG A 549 23.02 -42.27 53.87
CA ARG A 549 22.37 -43.57 53.64
C ARG A 549 22.17 -44.33 54.96
N PHE A 550 21.12 -45.14 55.02
CA PHE A 550 20.78 -46.04 56.12
C PHE A 550 21.72 -47.26 56.12
N VAL A 551 21.87 -47.93 54.98
CA VAL A 551 23.00 -48.83 54.71
C VAL A 551 23.94 -48.16 53.72
N ALA A 552 25.26 -48.24 53.94
CA ALA A 552 26.25 -47.54 53.11
C ALA A 552 26.16 -47.85 51.60
N ALA A 553 25.62 -49.03 51.25
CA ALA A 553 25.44 -49.49 49.88
C ALA A 553 24.07 -49.11 49.25
N ASP A 554 23.10 -48.63 50.04
CA ASP A 554 21.77 -48.26 49.55
C ASP A 554 21.91 -47.32 48.35
N GLN A 555 21.23 -47.56 47.24
CA GLN A 555 21.14 -46.61 46.12
C GLN A 555 19.68 -46.32 45.77
N PHE A 556 19.48 -45.27 44.98
CA PHE A 556 18.18 -44.79 44.53
C PHE A 556 18.22 -44.55 43.02
N ALA A 557 17.26 -45.13 42.29
CA ALA A 557 17.08 -44.92 40.86
C ALA A 557 16.01 -43.85 40.64
N LEU A 558 16.41 -42.74 40.03
CA LEU A 558 15.59 -41.58 39.68
C LEU A 558 15.03 -41.76 38.26
N SER A 559 13.78 -41.33 38.07
CA SER A 559 13.12 -41.39 36.76
C SER A 559 12.25 -40.15 36.52
N ILE A 560 12.33 -39.60 35.31
CA ILE A 560 11.39 -38.62 34.75
C ILE A 560 10.66 -39.32 33.61
N ALA A 561 9.46 -39.83 33.87
CA ALA A 561 8.64 -40.52 32.89
C ALA A 561 7.60 -39.57 32.27
N GLY A 562 7.42 -39.63 30.96
CA GLY A 562 6.49 -38.77 30.21
C GLY A 562 6.89 -38.67 28.74
N PRO A 563 6.31 -37.74 27.96
CA PRO A 563 6.66 -37.53 26.56
C PRO A 563 8.16 -37.27 26.37
N GLY A 564 8.81 -38.07 25.52
CA GLY A 564 10.26 -37.99 25.26
C GLY A 564 11.16 -38.67 26.30
N GLY A 565 10.59 -39.25 27.36
CA GLY A 565 11.30 -40.04 28.37
C GLY A 565 11.09 -41.57 28.23
N PRO A 566 11.50 -42.36 29.23
CA PRO A 566 12.00 -41.90 30.52
C PRO A 566 13.47 -41.43 30.48
N ALA A 567 13.77 -40.33 31.16
CA ALA A 567 15.13 -39.96 31.52
C ALA A 567 15.44 -40.51 32.92
N THR A 568 16.56 -41.21 33.08
CA THR A 568 16.89 -41.92 34.33
C THR A 568 18.30 -41.64 34.81
N ALA A 569 18.50 -41.76 36.12
CA ALA A 569 19.82 -41.72 36.76
C ALA A 569 19.79 -42.56 38.04
N THR A 570 20.83 -43.33 38.33
CA THR A 570 20.93 -44.08 39.58
C THR A 570 22.07 -43.50 40.40
N THR A 571 21.79 -43.21 41.66
CA THR A 571 22.82 -42.69 42.57
C THR A 571 23.96 -43.68 42.77
N THR A 572 25.16 -43.16 43.05
CA THR A 572 26.33 -43.97 43.42
C THR A 572 27.01 -43.43 44.69
N GLY A 573 27.99 -44.17 45.21
CA GLY A 573 28.78 -43.75 46.37
C GLY A 573 28.14 -44.06 47.73
N SER A 574 28.69 -43.45 48.79
CA SER A 574 28.32 -43.69 50.19
C SER A 574 28.10 -42.37 50.95
N GLY A 575 27.68 -42.46 52.22
CA GLY A 575 27.46 -41.28 53.06
C GLY A 575 26.34 -40.40 52.52
N THR A 576 26.63 -39.11 52.31
CA THR A 576 25.67 -38.10 51.81
C THR A 576 25.77 -37.85 50.30
N ALA A 577 26.71 -38.48 49.60
CA ALA A 577 26.97 -38.23 48.19
C ALA A 577 25.89 -38.85 47.29
N ALA A 578 25.31 -38.01 46.42
CA ALA A 578 24.38 -38.40 45.37
C ALA A 578 24.38 -37.36 44.21
N PRO A 579 25.50 -37.22 43.47
CA PRO A 579 25.66 -36.16 42.47
C PRO A 579 24.85 -36.38 41.17
N GLU A 580 24.31 -37.58 40.95
CA GLU A 580 23.64 -37.93 39.70
C GLU A 580 22.29 -37.21 39.54
N VAL A 581 22.02 -36.75 38.32
CA VAL A 581 20.80 -36.02 37.96
C VAL A 581 20.19 -36.61 36.70
N ALA A 582 18.95 -37.09 36.79
CA ALA A 582 18.18 -37.46 35.60
C ALA A 582 17.77 -36.17 34.88
N THR A 583 18.10 -36.04 33.59
CA THR A 583 17.82 -34.82 32.81
C THR A 583 17.03 -35.16 31.56
N LEU A 584 15.85 -34.55 31.41
CA LEU A 584 15.06 -34.57 30.18
C LEU A 584 15.16 -33.19 29.50
N ASN A 585 15.88 -33.13 28.38
CA ASN A 585 16.07 -31.91 27.60
C ASN A 585 15.97 -32.20 26.08
N PRO A 586 14.97 -31.67 25.36
CA PRO A 586 13.88 -30.81 25.84
C PRO A 586 12.61 -31.63 26.12
N GLY A 587 11.88 -31.28 27.18
CA GLY A 587 10.53 -31.77 27.45
C GLY A 587 9.48 -31.14 26.53
N THR A 588 8.25 -31.62 26.58
CA THR A 588 7.12 -31.13 25.78
C THR A 588 6.27 -30.16 26.59
N ILE A 589 5.93 -29.00 26.02
CA ILE A 589 5.07 -28.01 26.68
C ILE A 589 3.67 -28.60 26.85
N GLY A 590 3.12 -28.51 28.06
CA GLY A 590 1.86 -29.14 28.45
C GLY A 590 1.97 -30.66 28.69
N GLY A 591 3.16 -31.24 28.56
CA GLY A 591 3.39 -32.65 28.82
C GLY A 591 3.21 -32.98 30.30
N ALA A 592 2.51 -34.08 30.59
CA ALA A 592 2.42 -34.65 31.93
C ALA A 592 3.65 -35.52 32.20
N TYR A 593 4.34 -35.24 33.30
CA TYR A 593 5.55 -35.94 33.72
C TYR A 593 5.39 -36.48 35.14
N THR A 594 5.86 -37.71 35.36
CA THR A 594 5.99 -38.32 36.67
C THR A 594 7.45 -38.37 37.06
N LEU A 595 7.80 -37.70 38.14
CA LEU A 595 9.13 -37.67 38.72
C LEU A 595 9.14 -38.59 39.93
N SER A 596 10.02 -39.58 39.94
CA SER A 596 10.01 -40.60 40.99
C SER A 596 11.40 -41.13 41.32
N GLU A 597 11.49 -41.77 42.49
CA GLU A 597 12.57 -42.66 42.84
C GLU A 597 12.06 -44.06 43.17
N THR A 598 12.90 -45.06 42.89
CA THR A 598 12.77 -46.42 43.37
C THR A 598 14.04 -46.87 44.08
N ALA A 599 13.90 -47.84 44.98
CA ALA A 599 15.05 -48.43 45.64
C ALA A 599 15.97 -49.15 44.64
N ALA A 600 17.28 -48.99 44.81
CA ALA A 600 18.31 -49.67 44.05
C ALA A 600 19.39 -50.24 44.99
N ALA A 601 20.16 -51.21 44.51
CA ALA A 601 21.22 -51.87 45.28
C ALA A 601 20.77 -52.41 46.66
N GLY A 602 19.52 -52.89 46.76
CA GLY A 602 18.98 -53.48 47.99
C GLY A 602 18.44 -52.48 49.01
N ALA A 603 18.40 -51.18 48.69
CA ALA A 603 17.82 -50.16 49.57
C ALA A 603 16.36 -50.47 49.94
N ASN A 604 15.95 -50.01 51.11
CA ASN A 604 14.55 -50.04 51.54
C ASN A 604 14.07 -48.61 51.80
N LEU A 605 13.15 -48.10 50.98
CA LEU A 605 12.60 -46.75 51.15
C LEU A 605 11.85 -46.56 52.48
N GLY A 606 11.36 -47.64 53.12
CA GLY A 606 10.77 -47.57 54.46
C GLY A 606 11.74 -47.15 55.56
N ASN A 607 13.05 -47.22 55.30
CA ASN A 607 14.09 -46.70 56.19
C ASN A 607 14.29 -45.19 56.06
N TYR A 608 13.49 -44.50 55.23
CA TYR A 608 13.64 -43.08 54.95
C TYR A 608 12.30 -42.37 54.98
N THR A 609 12.30 -41.15 55.49
CA THR A 609 11.23 -40.18 55.21
C THR A 609 11.57 -39.45 53.91
N VAL A 610 10.67 -39.52 52.93
CA VAL A 610 10.88 -38.97 51.58
C VAL A 610 10.10 -37.67 51.39
N GLY A 611 10.80 -36.60 51.03
CA GLY A 611 10.24 -35.32 50.61
C GLY A 611 10.76 -34.91 49.24
N TYR A 612 10.05 -34.02 48.55
CA TYR A 612 10.54 -33.40 47.34
C TYR A 612 10.33 -31.89 47.36
N ALA A 613 11.23 -31.17 46.70
CA ALA A 613 11.09 -29.75 46.43
C ALA A 613 11.73 -29.44 45.08
N CYS A 614 11.08 -28.56 44.31
CA CYS A 614 11.58 -28.13 43.01
C CYS A 614 11.88 -26.63 42.99
N THR A 615 12.92 -26.26 42.28
CA THR A 615 13.25 -24.88 41.93
C THR A 615 13.15 -24.70 40.42
N ASN A 616 12.85 -23.48 39.97
CA ASN A 616 12.73 -23.16 38.56
C ASN A 616 13.61 -21.95 38.25
N ALA A 617 14.48 -22.05 37.24
CA ALA A 617 15.29 -20.92 36.83
C ALA A 617 14.47 -19.87 36.06
N LEU A 618 13.30 -20.25 35.53
CA LEU A 618 12.32 -19.30 35.01
C LEU A 618 11.70 -18.51 36.16
N ALA A 619 11.86 -17.18 36.13
CA ALA A 619 11.27 -16.29 37.12
C ALA A 619 9.73 -16.42 37.16
N GLY A 620 9.17 -16.63 38.35
CA GLY A 620 7.73 -16.87 38.53
C GLY A 620 7.23 -18.25 38.07
N GLY A 621 8.14 -19.14 37.65
CA GLY A 621 7.82 -20.51 37.25
C GLY A 621 7.40 -21.40 38.42
N GLN A 622 6.87 -22.59 38.10
CA GLN A 622 6.35 -23.52 39.10
C GLN A 622 7.42 -24.07 40.04
N THR A 623 7.08 -24.25 41.32
CA THR A 623 7.97 -24.76 42.37
C THR A 623 7.28 -25.82 43.25
N PRO A 624 6.84 -26.96 42.66
CA PRO A 624 6.12 -27.98 43.42
C PRO A 624 6.98 -28.56 44.55
N SER A 625 6.33 -28.84 45.68
CA SER A 625 6.96 -29.45 46.86
C SER A 625 5.96 -30.31 47.62
N GLY A 626 6.42 -31.35 48.30
CA GLY A 626 5.57 -32.23 49.08
C GLY A 626 6.32 -33.43 49.65
N SER A 627 5.57 -34.47 49.98
CA SER A 627 6.10 -35.73 50.51
C SER A 627 5.80 -36.90 49.57
N GLY A 628 6.65 -37.92 49.59
CA GLY A 628 6.50 -39.14 48.79
C GLY A 628 7.61 -39.34 47.76
N SER A 629 7.78 -40.59 47.32
CA SER A 629 8.82 -41.01 46.37
C SER A 629 8.41 -40.83 44.89
N SER A 630 7.23 -40.26 44.63
CA SER A 630 6.72 -40.01 43.29
C SER A 630 5.75 -38.83 43.32
N PHE A 631 5.83 -37.97 42.31
CA PHE A 631 4.90 -36.86 42.12
C PHE A 631 4.76 -36.53 40.63
N ALA A 632 3.65 -35.91 40.27
CA ALA A 632 3.36 -35.50 38.90
C ALA A 632 3.49 -33.99 38.73
N ILE A 633 3.94 -33.57 37.55
CA ILE A 633 3.95 -32.17 37.11
C ILE A 633 3.41 -32.09 35.68
N THR A 634 2.87 -30.93 35.33
CA THR A 634 2.65 -30.56 33.92
C THR A 634 3.72 -29.52 33.57
N ALA A 635 4.52 -29.78 32.55
CA ALA A 635 5.60 -28.86 32.20
C ALA A 635 5.04 -27.62 31.48
N ALA A 636 5.38 -26.43 31.96
CA ALA A 636 4.97 -25.16 31.36
C ALA A 636 6.02 -24.66 30.35
N THR A 637 5.62 -23.69 29.53
CA THR A 637 6.53 -23.01 28.59
C THR A 637 7.72 -22.41 29.33
N GLY A 638 8.94 -22.76 28.90
CA GLY A 638 10.18 -22.22 29.42
C GLY A 638 10.62 -22.73 30.80
N ASP A 639 9.89 -23.67 31.41
CA ASP A 639 10.31 -24.25 32.68
C ASP A 639 11.76 -24.76 32.58
N ASP A 640 12.61 -24.32 33.49
CA ASP A 640 13.95 -24.86 33.68
C ASP A 640 14.01 -25.41 35.11
N LEU A 641 13.30 -26.54 35.27
CA LEU A 641 12.90 -27.08 36.55
C LEU A 641 13.92 -28.09 37.07
N THR A 642 14.37 -27.89 38.30
CA THR A 642 15.22 -28.82 39.03
C THR A 642 14.52 -29.26 40.30
N CYS A 643 14.10 -30.52 40.33
CA CYS A 643 13.48 -31.16 41.47
C CYS A 643 14.49 -31.99 42.26
N THR A 644 14.40 -31.97 43.58
CA THR A 644 15.26 -32.78 44.46
C THR A 644 14.39 -33.67 45.33
N LEU A 645 14.57 -34.98 45.20
CA LEU A 645 14.03 -35.95 46.14
C LEU A 645 15.00 -36.09 47.34
N THR A 646 14.52 -35.76 48.53
CA THR A 646 15.27 -35.81 49.77
C THR A 646 14.88 -37.04 50.58
N ASN A 647 15.81 -37.98 50.78
CA ASN A 647 15.61 -39.10 51.69
C ASN A 647 16.37 -38.83 52.98
N THR A 648 15.61 -38.57 54.04
CA THR A 648 16.15 -38.47 55.39
C THR A 648 16.01 -39.84 56.04
N ARG A 649 17.14 -40.52 56.28
CA ARG A 649 17.11 -41.86 56.90
C ARG A 649 16.50 -41.80 58.30
N ASN A 650 15.85 -42.88 58.71
CA ASN A 650 15.44 -43.09 60.09
C ASN A 650 16.68 -43.16 61.01
N PRO A 651 16.60 -42.70 62.27
CA PRO A 651 17.73 -42.74 63.19
C PRO A 651 18.29 -44.16 63.40
N ILE A 652 19.61 -44.29 63.42
CA ILE A 652 20.35 -45.53 63.67
C ILE A 652 21.14 -45.39 64.98
N SER A 653 20.86 -46.28 65.92
CA SER A 653 21.62 -46.42 67.16
C SER A 653 22.37 -47.74 67.18
N ASP A 654 23.60 -47.73 67.71
CA ASP A 654 24.38 -48.95 67.99
C ASP A 654 25.05 -48.80 69.35
N LEU A 655 24.36 -49.26 70.40
CA LEU A 655 24.87 -49.20 71.76
C LEU A 655 25.60 -50.49 72.11
N SER A 656 26.86 -50.37 72.49
CA SER A 656 27.63 -51.44 73.12
C SER A 656 27.82 -51.18 74.61
N VAL A 657 27.79 -52.23 75.43
CA VAL A 657 28.06 -52.15 76.87
C VAL A 657 29.16 -53.15 77.25
N THR A 658 30.12 -52.69 78.04
CA THR A 658 31.21 -53.53 78.56
C THR A 658 31.34 -53.34 80.08
N LYS A 659 31.86 -54.35 80.78
CA LYS A 659 32.05 -54.31 82.23
C LYS A 659 33.32 -55.05 82.63
N THR A 660 34.16 -54.43 83.45
CA THR A 660 35.44 -54.99 83.91
C THR A 660 35.85 -54.39 85.26
N ASN A 661 36.59 -55.14 86.08
CA ASN A 661 37.32 -54.61 87.25
C ASN A 661 38.82 -54.41 86.99
N THR A 662 39.28 -54.67 85.77
CA THR A 662 40.66 -54.54 85.30
C THR A 662 40.71 -53.71 84.01
N PRO A 663 40.24 -52.45 84.02
CA PRO A 663 40.10 -51.65 82.80
C PRO A 663 41.41 -51.46 82.00
N ALA A 664 42.57 -51.60 82.65
CA ALA A 664 43.87 -51.60 81.99
C ALA A 664 44.16 -52.85 81.14
N ALA A 665 43.51 -53.98 81.43
CA ALA A 665 43.66 -55.24 80.72
C ALA A 665 42.69 -55.37 79.53
N GLY A 666 41.59 -54.60 79.52
CA GLY A 666 40.64 -54.58 78.41
C GLY A 666 39.24 -54.14 78.86
N PRO A 667 38.28 -54.02 77.92
CA PRO A 667 36.95 -53.49 78.20
C PRO A 667 36.04 -54.49 78.93
N ASN A 668 36.36 -55.79 78.88
CA ASN A 668 35.63 -56.88 79.53
C ASN A 668 36.54 -57.60 80.55
N ASP A 669 35.92 -58.22 81.53
CA ASP A 669 36.57 -59.09 82.52
C ASP A 669 37.26 -60.29 81.86
N GLN A 670 38.46 -60.67 82.32
CA GLN A 670 39.26 -61.76 81.74
C GLN A 670 39.22 -63.02 82.61
N ALA A 671 39.45 -64.18 81.99
CA ALA A 671 39.44 -65.48 82.68
C ALA A 671 40.48 -65.62 83.82
N GLY A 672 41.43 -64.69 83.94
CA GLY A 672 42.48 -64.66 84.98
C GLY A 672 42.34 -63.54 86.01
N ASP A 673 41.29 -62.73 85.94
CA ASP A 673 41.08 -61.62 86.87
C ASP A 673 40.62 -62.15 88.23
N ALA A 674 41.56 -62.18 89.18
CA ALA A 674 41.31 -62.65 90.54
C ALA A 674 40.98 -61.46 91.45
N VAL A 675 39.86 -61.56 92.16
CA VAL A 675 39.55 -60.69 93.30
C VAL A 675 39.92 -61.38 94.60
N SER A 676 40.57 -60.66 95.52
CA SER A 676 40.91 -61.18 96.84
C SER A 676 39.79 -60.90 97.84
N ARG A 677 39.41 -61.90 98.64
CA ARG A 677 38.45 -61.74 99.74
C ARG A 677 38.89 -60.58 100.65
N ASN A 678 37.93 -59.76 101.08
CA ASN A 678 38.11 -58.53 101.88
C ASN A 678 38.90 -57.39 101.20
N ALA A 679 39.22 -57.50 99.90
CA ALA A 679 39.77 -56.38 99.14
C ALA A 679 38.65 -55.55 98.51
N SER A 680 38.91 -54.25 98.33
CA SER A 680 38.05 -53.40 97.52
C SER A 680 38.40 -53.59 96.05
N THR A 681 37.38 -53.65 95.20
CA THR A 681 37.49 -53.71 93.75
C THR A 681 36.55 -52.67 93.13
N THR A 682 36.94 -52.08 92.01
CA THR A 682 36.12 -51.12 91.28
C THR A 682 35.76 -51.69 89.92
N TYR A 683 34.48 -51.90 89.66
CA TYR A 683 33.98 -52.27 88.34
C TYR A 683 33.67 -51.02 87.54
N SER A 684 34.14 -50.97 86.30
CA SER A 684 33.81 -49.95 85.31
C SER A 684 32.84 -50.52 84.28
N ILE A 685 31.67 -49.92 84.17
CA ILE A 685 30.69 -50.20 83.11
C ILE A 685 30.80 -49.08 82.08
N VAL A 686 31.11 -49.41 80.83
CA VAL A 686 31.20 -48.43 79.75
C VAL A 686 30.11 -48.71 78.74
N VAL A 687 29.25 -47.72 78.49
CA VAL A 687 28.27 -47.75 77.39
C VAL A 687 28.76 -46.82 76.30
N THR A 688 28.96 -47.33 75.09
CA THR A 688 29.43 -46.58 73.92
C THR A 688 28.36 -46.60 72.83
N ASN A 689 28.09 -45.45 72.22
CA ASN A 689 27.30 -45.38 70.99
C ASN A 689 28.23 -45.44 69.77
N ASN A 690 28.28 -46.59 69.10
CA ASN A 690 29.00 -46.78 67.84
C ASN A 690 28.14 -46.38 66.62
N GLY A 691 26.88 -46.02 66.86
CA GLY A 691 25.92 -45.62 65.82
C GLY A 691 26.16 -44.19 65.34
N PRO A 692 25.79 -43.87 64.10
CA PRO A 692 26.03 -42.55 63.53
C PRO A 692 25.16 -41.45 64.18
N ASP A 693 24.03 -41.82 64.78
CA ASP A 693 23.07 -40.88 65.36
C ASP A 693 23.11 -40.93 66.91
N ALA A 694 22.89 -39.78 67.55
CA ALA A 694 22.93 -39.69 69.01
C ALA A 694 21.74 -40.43 69.66
N VAL A 695 21.96 -41.03 70.83
CA VAL A 695 20.93 -41.76 71.57
C VAL A 695 20.63 -41.05 72.89
N THR A 696 19.37 -40.77 73.18
CA THR A 696 18.94 -40.16 74.45
C THR A 696 17.99 -41.11 75.18
N GLY A 697 18.16 -41.26 76.50
CA GLY A 697 17.25 -42.08 77.30
C GLY A 697 17.53 -43.58 77.23
N ALA A 698 18.71 -44.00 76.79
CA ALA A 698 19.12 -45.40 76.85
C ALA A 698 19.06 -45.92 78.29
N ILE A 699 18.50 -47.10 78.52
CA ILE A 699 18.34 -47.65 79.87
C ILE A 699 19.53 -48.55 80.21
N LEU A 700 20.36 -48.13 81.17
CA LEU A 700 21.44 -48.95 81.72
C LEU A 700 20.98 -49.72 82.94
N ARG A 701 21.19 -51.05 82.92
CA ARG A 701 20.81 -51.93 84.03
C ARG A 701 21.97 -52.80 84.50
N ASP A 702 22.23 -52.81 85.80
CA ASP A 702 23.15 -53.73 86.49
C ASP A 702 22.43 -54.50 87.60
N PRO A 703 21.81 -55.65 87.28
CA PRO A 703 20.97 -56.41 88.21
C PRO A 703 21.74 -56.84 89.47
N ALA A 704 21.10 -56.92 90.65
CA ALA A 704 21.77 -57.37 91.88
C ALA A 704 22.45 -58.74 91.76
N ALA A 705 21.92 -59.61 90.90
CA ALA A 705 22.50 -60.92 90.59
C ALA A 705 23.90 -60.85 89.94
N SER A 706 24.27 -59.73 89.29
CA SER A 706 25.63 -59.54 88.74
C SER A 706 26.68 -59.21 89.82
N ARG A 707 26.24 -59.02 91.06
CA ARG A 707 27.07 -58.60 92.21
C ARG A 707 27.10 -59.64 93.33
N VAL A 708 26.73 -60.89 93.06
CA VAL A 708 26.80 -61.97 94.05
C VAL A 708 28.25 -62.15 94.52
N GLY A 709 28.47 -62.12 95.83
CA GLY A 709 29.82 -62.16 96.42
C GLY A 709 30.49 -60.77 96.56
N LEU A 710 29.80 -59.68 96.22
CA LEU A 710 30.28 -58.31 96.36
C LEU A 710 29.34 -57.49 97.26
N SER A 711 29.92 -56.61 98.08
CA SER A 711 29.19 -55.61 98.89
C SER A 711 29.51 -54.19 98.38
N CYS A 712 28.62 -53.64 97.55
CA CYS A 712 28.77 -52.30 96.97
C CYS A 712 27.89 -51.30 97.76
N THR A 713 28.46 -50.55 98.70
CA THR A 713 27.71 -49.61 99.56
C THR A 713 27.84 -48.15 99.15
N THR A 714 28.77 -47.84 98.24
CA THR A 714 28.95 -46.49 97.71
C THR A 714 28.02 -46.25 96.52
N PRO A 715 27.42 -45.05 96.38
CA PRO A 715 26.65 -44.71 95.19
C PRO A 715 27.51 -44.85 93.92
N PRO A 716 26.96 -45.43 92.83
CA PRO A 716 27.67 -45.49 91.55
C PRO A 716 28.07 -44.09 91.07
N VAL A 717 29.32 -43.94 90.63
CA VAL A 717 29.80 -42.67 90.07
C VAL A 717 29.68 -42.73 88.56
N CYS A 718 29.01 -41.76 87.96
CA CYS A 718 28.89 -41.62 86.51
C CYS A 718 29.82 -40.53 86.00
N THR A 719 30.55 -40.82 84.92
CA THR A 719 31.40 -39.85 84.22
C THR A 719 31.23 -39.97 82.70
N GLY A 720 31.46 -38.88 81.97
CA GLY A 720 31.33 -38.83 80.51
C GLY A 720 30.03 -38.23 79.99
N ALA A 721 29.89 -38.17 78.66
CA ALA A 721 28.71 -37.64 77.99
C ALA A 721 27.57 -38.66 78.07
N GLY A 722 26.40 -38.25 78.57
CA GLY A 722 25.25 -39.13 78.79
C GLY A 722 25.03 -39.57 80.24
N CYS A 723 25.76 -39.01 81.21
CA CYS A 723 25.37 -39.15 82.61
C CYS A 723 24.05 -38.43 82.91
N PRO A 724 23.14 -39.03 83.68
CA PRO A 724 21.91 -38.37 84.09
C PRO A 724 22.20 -37.19 85.04
N ALA A 725 21.30 -36.21 85.05
CA ALA A 725 21.42 -35.03 85.94
C ALA A 725 21.26 -35.39 87.43
N ALA A 726 20.47 -36.43 87.74
CA ALA A 726 20.35 -36.97 89.09
C ALA A 726 21.48 -38.00 89.35
N PRO A 727 22.09 -38.02 90.55
CA PRO A 727 23.06 -39.05 90.91
C PRO A 727 22.50 -40.46 90.75
N LEU A 728 23.30 -41.35 90.17
CA LEU A 728 22.93 -42.76 90.08
C LEU A 728 22.87 -43.38 91.48
N THR A 729 21.89 -44.25 91.69
CA THR A 729 21.79 -45.08 92.90
C THR A 729 21.93 -46.54 92.51
N LEU A 730 22.36 -47.37 93.45
CA LEU A 730 22.48 -48.81 93.21
C LEU A 730 21.11 -49.44 92.87
N ALA A 731 20.06 -49.04 93.58
CA ALA A 731 18.68 -49.42 93.28
C ALA A 731 18.20 -48.92 91.90
N GLY A 732 18.64 -47.72 91.48
CA GLY A 732 18.35 -47.17 90.16
C GLY A 732 18.99 -47.98 89.02
N LEU A 733 20.25 -48.39 89.20
CA LEU A 733 20.90 -49.30 88.25
C LEU A 733 20.26 -50.70 88.23
N GLU A 734 19.72 -51.19 89.34
CA GLU A 734 19.00 -52.47 89.39
C GLU A 734 17.67 -52.43 88.62
N ALA A 735 16.94 -51.32 88.75
CA ALA A 735 15.67 -51.09 88.06
C ALA A 735 15.84 -50.71 86.58
N GLY A 736 16.96 -50.07 86.23
CA GLY A 736 17.24 -49.51 84.91
C GLY A 736 17.29 -47.98 85.00
N ALA A 737 18.49 -47.43 84.88
CA ALA A 737 18.71 -45.99 84.93
C ALA A 737 18.71 -45.39 83.52
N PRO A 738 17.88 -44.37 83.23
CA PRO A 738 17.95 -43.66 81.96
C PRO A 738 19.23 -42.84 81.90
N LEU A 739 19.99 -43.04 80.84
CA LEU A 739 21.16 -42.24 80.49
C LEU A 739 20.72 -40.99 79.73
N GLY A 740 21.52 -39.93 79.84
CA GLY A 740 21.41 -38.73 79.01
C GLY A 740 21.77 -39.00 77.55
N THR A 741 22.00 -37.93 76.78
CA THR A 741 22.36 -38.06 75.37
C THR A 741 23.80 -38.58 75.20
N ILE A 742 23.97 -39.67 74.45
CA ILE A 742 25.24 -40.27 74.06
C ILE A 742 25.43 -40.01 72.56
N ALA A 743 26.33 -39.08 72.22
CA ALA A 743 26.67 -38.77 70.83
C ALA A 743 27.41 -39.95 70.15
N ASN A 744 27.51 -39.93 68.82
CA ASN A 744 28.30 -40.89 68.06
C ASN A 744 29.76 -40.92 68.57
N GLY A 745 30.27 -42.12 68.83
CA GLY A 745 31.62 -42.37 69.35
C GLY A 745 31.81 -41.97 70.81
N ALA A 746 30.80 -41.41 71.46
CA ALA A 746 30.86 -41.06 72.86
C ALA A 746 30.54 -42.26 73.75
N SER A 747 31.09 -42.23 74.96
CA SER A 747 30.83 -43.22 75.98
C SER A 747 30.43 -42.57 77.29
N VAL A 748 29.59 -43.27 78.04
CA VAL A 748 29.32 -43.01 79.46
C VAL A 748 29.92 -44.13 80.30
N THR A 749 30.63 -43.75 81.35
CA THR A 749 31.30 -44.69 82.26
C THR A 749 30.67 -44.62 83.65
N VAL A 750 30.20 -45.76 84.15
CA VAL A 750 29.64 -45.91 85.49
C VAL A 750 30.55 -46.82 86.32
N THR A 751 31.13 -46.29 87.38
CA THR A 751 32.01 -47.05 88.28
C THR A 751 31.29 -47.45 89.57
N LEU A 752 31.45 -48.72 89.94
CA LEU A 752 30.91 -49.34 91.15
C LEU A 752 32.06 -49.79 92.04
N SER A 753 32.19 -49.21 93.24
CA SER A 753 33.19 -49.65 94.22
C SER A 753 32.56 -50.61 95.21
N CYS A 754 33.12 -51.82 95.28
CA CYS A 754 32.58 -52.93 96.04
C CYS A 754 33.67 -53.58 96.91
N LEU A 755 33.27 -54.17 98.03
CA LEU A 755 34.09 -55.07 98.85
C LEU A 755 33.82 -56.52 98.44
N VAL A 756 34.85 -57.34 98.30
CA VAL A 756 34.73 -58.76 97.97
C VAL A 756 34.48 -59.58 99.24
N ASN A 757 33.37 -60.32 99.32
CA ASN A 757 32.90 -61.01 100.53
C ASN A 757 33.62 -62.35 100.84
#